data_AF-A0A661P9A3-F1
#
_entry.id   AF-A0A661P9A3-F1
#
_cell.length_a   1.000
_cell.length_b   1.000
_cell.length_c   1.000
_cell.angle_alpha   90.00
_cell.angle_beta   90.00
_cell.angle_gamma   90.00
#
_symmetry.space_group_name_H-M   'P 1'
#
loop_
_entity.id
_entity.type
_entity.pdbx_description
1 polymer ?
#
loop_
_entity_poly.entity_id
_entity_poly.type
_entity_poly.pdbx_seq_one_letter_code
_entity_poly.pdbx_strand_id
1 'polypeptide(L)'
;MISLTLAGCVEGRFIDESRLTPPRSPSSIDDGVAPVDPSVKHVFEDSFDTNPLTFWSVEAPERVQLVPAAGPDSSTALSVTLGSESAYVMNSDSARFEEGYLRFSFHPNGASIPSAGATWVPAAAIEIARFQGVDPWETLAALFVRQTAEGGYRGFVQWHSPAGSEYDFEQGEFDLRSDWQAITLGFKRDTGISVWLDGELVRHAQGVDHSHVAAHRIYLGQCGVPASNVPSGTFLFDEVVASVPYREVVWVDGAQGDDGHDGTSANTAVRSIQRGLDMASPGTTVRVQPGTYRETLRPATSGHADEPVALLADQGRGSVVVRGSVPAADLEWTPLPDNSIGLPAGAELSEIYVADLSSWGVVETPRFVVQLDDSDQVQARLPLAREPDWEVKTEWKYHEYWWAAEGGAVVAPCTPEPGDDHSCDEANRSATMLTDGADDTDPADIEPGNLTTLASLVGATLVVLDTVQGHSMFRRHIVQHDTQSGTITVDEDTMLLWYNALGWGSKYYVEDLPSLLDQPGEWWFDVATQQLYLWSPGGQNPATLALEISTQDSAMDLSGRSFVTVDGLTFEFFDGDVISLKNGEQELSTGNLLRNVDGRYGNIGISLSQNTLGADVFVVDGFVLEDSEIAHMDTKGLLSSYWWGVGLEPEDFTRPGIVNQVIRNSEFHHLAFRSDIDFPVGLAFLYADSTRFEGNHVHHVAHCGVNFWASVNTTDKEYGFAPEEIKTGEILVKDNIFEKACQLNADCGALKIGGSPPHKHVFRDFLITGNIFRNTYGWTYVSEKRGLRWAGTDSDRKGMGGFGLYTDYASGIHAYRNIAYNNAYVNYSMYGYWRNGDMVYYNNVAANSVYGFSMSQNTNDEVDAINAQVVNNIIINHEGRGVLLGDIDGQLDHIWFDHNLYFNNGWRTDEDGGLWKAGTMAVSGGSSTTNYYDSLEAIQADTPWEAHGQTGDPLLVDYDLSDHEMFDDSWPDLRITAESLLALDLGGELPESLQRLLTLFEIDDPQVNGVWDLGTHEWGVPEDVPAAAESSGGCDCAVAPGEHLASPVAGSLWGGLCLLLLGRRRRRP
;
A
#
# COMPACT_ATOMS: atom_id res chain seq x y z
N MET A 1 24.57 -39.56 -31.98
CA MET A 1 25.87 -39.83 -32.66
C MET A 1 26.88 -38.84 -32.09
N ILE A 2 27.96 -39.34 -31.46
CA ILE A 2 29.19 -38.63 -31.01
C ILE A 2 28.93 -37.61 -29.87
N SER A 3 29.18 -37.85 -28.56
CA SER A 3 30.32 -38.36 -27.76
C SER A 3 31.54 -37.43 -27.68
N LEU A 4 31.83 -36.90 -26.47
CA LEU A 4 33.08 -36.96 -25.66
C LEU A 4 33.18 -35.72 -24.72
N THR A 5 32.98 -35.89 -23.38
CA THR A 5 34.00 -36.04 -22.28
C THR A 5 34.63 -34.72 -21.78
N LEU A 6 35.02 -34.49 -20.51
CA LEU A 6 34.80 -35.06 -19.16
C LEU A 6 35.63 -34.16 -18.20
N ALA A 7 35.11 -33.89 -17.00
CA ALA A 7 35.79 -33.64 -15.70
C ALA A 7 36.80 -32.49 -15.47
N GLY A 8 36.56 -31.80 -14.35
CA GLY A 8 37.60 -31.15 -13.52
C GLY A 8 37.03 -30.30 -12.38
N CYS A 9 36.75 -30.93 -11.23
CA CYS A 9 36.44 -30.28 -9.94
C CYS A 9 37.54 -29.28 -9.50
N VAL A 10 37.18 -28.22 -8.76
CA VAL A 10 37.69 -27.85 -7.41
C VAL A 10 36.82 -26.73 -6.81
N GLU A 11 36.18 -27.06 -5.69
CA GLU A 11 35.93 -26.30 -4.43
C GLU A 11 35.77 -24.76 -4.41
N GLY A 12 34.64 -24.31 -3.85
CA GLY A 12 34.47 -23.05 -3.10
C GLY A 12 33.37 -23.26 -2.04
N ARG A 13 33.73 -23.73 -0.84
CA ARG A 13 33.83 -22.96 0.42
C ARG A 13 32.52 -22.29 0.87
N PHE A 14 31.73 -23.08 1.58
CA PHE A 14 30.83 -22.63 2.64
C PHE A 14 31.66 -22.19 3.86
N ILE A 15 31.33 -21.04 4.45
CA ILE A 15 31.90 -20.57 5.71
C ILE A 15 31.08 -21.17 6.86
N ASP A 16 31.69 -22.19 7.48
CA ASP A 16 31.82 -22.44 8.92
C ASP A 16 30.80 -21.83 9.91
N GLU A 17 29.67 -22.51 10.09
CA GLU A 17 28.95 -22.51 11.38
C GLU A 17 29.49 -23.63 12.28
N SER A 18 30.63 -23.40 12.94
CA SER A 18 31.05 -24.26 14.04
C SER A 18 31.59 -23.47 15.21
N ARG A 19 30.69 -23.05 16.10
CA ARG A 19 30.90 -22.99 17.57
C ARG A 19 29.64 -22.53 18.31
N LEU A 20 28.63 -23.38 18.31
CA LEU A 20 27.69 -23.45 19.43
C LEU A 20 27.77 -24.86 19.99
N THR A 21 28.40 -24.98 21.15
CA THR A 21 28.35 -26.19 21.96
C THR A 21 26.89 -26.51 22.28
N PRO A 22 26.42 -27.76 22.08
CA PRO A 22 25.05 -28.12 22.40
C PRO A 22 24.80 -27.88 23.90
N PRO A 23 23.72 -27.19 24.29
CA PRO A 23 23.31 -27.16 25.69
C PRO A 23 23.01 -28.61 26.12
N ARG A 24 23.49 -28.95 27.32
CA ARG A 24 23.20 -30.23 27.96
C ARG A 24 21.69 -30.45 27.97
N SER A 25 21.32 -31.66 27.56
CA SER A 25 20.00 -32.25 27.70
C SER A 25 19.32 -31.86 29.02
N PRO A 26 18.10 -31.29 28.99
CA PRO A 26 17.22 -31.32 30.14
C PRO A 26 16.77 -32.77 30.32
N SER A 27 17.31 -33.42 31.35
CA SER A 27 16.85 -34.71 31.83
C SER A 27 15.49 -34.51 32.54
N SER A 28 14.40 -34.75 31.82
CA SER A 28 13.20 -35.35 32.39
C SER A 28 12.46 -36.08 31.29
N ILE A 29 12.74 -37.39 31.21
CA ILE A 29 11.86 -38.36 30.56
C ILE A 29 10.52 -38.24 31.28
N ASP A 30 9.50 -37.76 30.58
CA ASP A 30 8.13 -37.90 31.05
C ASP A 30 7.72 -39.37 30.83
N ASP A 31 7.42 -40.03 31.93
CA ASP A 31 7.18 -41.47 32.02
C ASP A 31 5.82 -41.81 31.38
N GLY A 32 5.82 -42.32 30.14
CA GLY A 32 4.85 -43.33 29.68
C GLY A 32 3.35 -43.01 29.75
N VAL A 33 2.94 -41.73 29.72
CA VAL A 33 1.51 -41.35 29.63
C VAL A 33 1.09 -41.34 28.15
N ALA A 34 0.01 -42.04 27.82
CA ALA A 34 -0.62 -41.93 26.49
C ALA A 34 -0.96 -40.45 26.22
N PRO A 35 -0.66 -39.90 25.02
CA PRO A 35 -0.99 -38.51 24.73
C PRO A 35 -2.48 -38.28 24.96
N VAL A 36 -2.79 -37.33 25.85
CA VAL A 36 -4.15 -36.82 26.05
C VAL A 36 -4.52 -36.04 24.79
N ASP A 37 -5.78 -36.15 24.35
CA ASP A 37 -6.33 -35.28 23.31
C ASP A 37 -6.11 -33.81 23.72
N PRO A 38 -5.20 -33.06 23.06
CA PRO A 38 -4.92 -31.69 23.46
C PRO A 38 -6.13 -30.81 23.16
N SER A 39 -6.26 -29.68 23.87
CA SER A 39 -7.12 -28.62 23.35
C SER A 39 -6.54 -28.18 22.00
N VAL A 40 -7.26 -28.45 20.91
CA VAL A 40 -6.86 -28.13 19.55
C VAL A 40 -7.83 -27.14 18.90
N LYS A 41 -7.35 -26.44 17.87
CA LYS A 41 -8.18 -25.61 16.99
C LYS A 41 -8.09 -26.11 15.56
N HIS A 42 -9.24 -26.14 14.89
CA HIS A 42 -9.31 -26.44 13.47
C HIS A 42 -8.65 -25.29 12.70
N VAL A 43 -7.76 -25.61 11.77
CA VAL A 43 -7.11 -24.65 10.85
C VAL A 43 -7.54 -24.89 9.41
N PHE A 44 -8.13 -26.06 9.15
CA PHE A 44 -8.71 -26.43 7.88
C PHE A 44 -9.78 -27.51 8.12
N GLU A 45 -10.92 -27.42 7.44
CA GLU A 45 -12.02 -28.37 7.52
C GLU A 45 -12.72 -28.49 6.17
N ASP A 46 -13.02 -29.73 5.76
CA ASP A 46 -13.82 -30.02 4.56
C ASP A 46 -14.64 -31.30 4.75
N SER A 47 -15.97 -31.17 4.65
CA SER A 47 -16.91 -32.30 4.69
C SER A 47 -17.29 -32.81 3.29
N PHE A 48 -16.76 -32.21 2.22
CA PHE A 48 -17.06 -32.51 0.83
C PHE A 48 -18.53 -32.40 0.41
N ASP A 49 -19.44 -31.91 1.27
CA ASP A 49 -20.88 -31.77 0.99
C ASP A 49 -21.24 -30.50 0.22
N THR A 50 -20.53 -29.43 0.54
CA THR A 50 -20.86 -28.07 0.10
C THR A 50 -19.79 -27.49 -0.81
N ASN A 51 -18.60 -28.08 -0.80
CA ASN A 51 -17.44 -27.57 -1.49
C ASN A 51 -17.03 -28.53 -2.62
N PRO A 52 -16.95 -28.05 -3.88
CA PRO A 52 -16.14 -28.74 -4.88
C PRO A 52 -14.68 -28.80 -4.41
N LEU A 53 -13.84 -29.58 -5.10
CA LEU A 53 -12.40 -29.71 -4.80
C LEU A 53 -11.58 -28.42 -5.02
N THR A 54 -12.21 -27.25 -5.03
CA THR A 54 -11.62 -25.95 -5.34
C THR A 54 -10.54 -25.51 -4.35
N PHE A 55 -10.65 -25.87 -3.07
CA PHE A 55 -9.64 -25.57 -2.03
C PHE A 55 -8.51 -26.60 -1.94
N TRP A 56 -8.53 -27.57 -2.86
CA TRP A 56 -7.55 -28.63 -2.95
C TRP A 56 -6.80 -28.53 -4.27
N SER A 57 -5.48 -28.68 -4.21
CA SER A 57 -4.72 -29.12 -5.38
C SER A 57 -5.01 -30.60 -5.62
N VAL A 58 -5.33 -30.98 -6.86
CA VAL A 58 -5.74 -32.34 -7.21
C VAL A 58 -4.71 -32.99 -8.13
N GLU A 59 -4.10 -34.08 -7.68
CA GLU A 59 -3.22 -34.92 -8.49
C GLU A 59 -4.03 -36.05 -9.15
N ALA A 60 -3.84 -36.25 -10.45
CA ALA A 60 -4.61 -37.20 -11.27
C ALA A 60 -6.15 -36.98 -11.17
N PRO A 61 -6.67 -35.81 -11.63
CA PRO A 61 -8.06 -35.42 -11.46
C PRO A 61 -9.06 -36.39 -12.11
N GLU A 62 -8.65 -37.20 -13.09
CA GLU A 62 -9.48 -38.26 -13.66
C GLU A 62 -9.71 -39.46 -12.71
N ARG A 63 -8.96 -39.53 -11.61
CA ARG A 63 -9.04 -40.55 -10.57
C ARG A 63 -9.51 -40.03 -9.22
N VAL A 64 -9.64 -38.72 -9.06
CA VAL A 64 -10.05 -38.05 -7.82
C VAL A 64 -11.34 -37.27 -8.08
N GLN A 65 -12.43 -37.65 -7.42
CA GLN A 65 -13.73 -37.03 -7.63
C GLN A 65 -14.62 -37.15 -6.40
N LEU A 66 -15.63 -36.29 -6.28
CA LEU A 66 -16.68 -36.44 -5.27
C LEU A 66 -17.73 -37.43 -5.76
N VAL A 67 -18.13 -38.39 -4.92
CA VAL A 67 -19.17 -39.38 -5.25
C VAL A 67 -20.28 -39.40 -4.19
N PRO A 68 -21.53 -39.74 -4.56
CA PRO A 68 -22.57 -40.02 -3.58
C PRO A 68 -22.15 -41.22 -2.72
N ALA A 69 -21.95 -40.98 -1.43
CA ALA A 69 -21.64 -41.99 -0.45
C ALA A 69 -22.29 -41.55 0.87
N ALA A 70 -22.89 -42.49 1.60
CA ALA A 70 -23.27 -42.23 2.98
C ALA A 70 -21.98 -42.30 3.81
N GLY A 71 -21.27 -41.18 3.89
CA GLY A 71 -20.29 -40.96 4.94
C GLY A 71 -20.98 -41.05 6.32
N PRO A 72 -20.22 -40.99 7.42
CA PRO A 72 -20.79 -40.99 8.76
C PRO A 72 -21.81 -39.83 8.94
N ASP A 73 -21.45 -38.62 8.48
CA ASP A 73 -22.31 -37.43 8.58
C ASP A 73 -22.52 -36.64 7.27
N SER A 74 -21.99 -37.08 6.12
CA SER A 74 -22.09 -36.40 4.82
C SER A 74 -22.95 -37.13 3.77
N SER A 75 -23.32 -36.40 2.72
CA SER A 75 -24.00 -36.88 1.51
C SER A 75 -23.06 -37.23 0.36
N THR A 76 -21.82 -36.73 0.39
CA THR A 76 -20.78 -36.98 -0.62
C THR A 76 -19.44 -37.25 0.04
N ALA A 77 -18.64 -38.13 -0.57
CA ALA A 77 -17.28 -38.43 -0.13
C ALA A 77 -16.27 -38.20 -1.25
N LEU A 78 -15.02 -37.90 -0.87
CA LEU A 78 -13.88 -37.92 -1.76
C LEU A 78 -13.58 -39.36 -2.17
N SER A 79 -13.60 -39.63 -3.47
CA SER A 79 -13.29 -40.91 -4.07
C SER A 79 -11.97 -40.86 -4.82
N VAL A 80 -11.06 -41.76 -4.44
CA VAL A 80 -9.73 -41.91 -5.05
C VAL A 80 -9.61 -43.29 -5.67
N THR A 81 -9.64 -43.37 -7.01
CA THR A 81 -9.45 -44.61 -7.75
C THR A 81 -7.98 -45.01 -7.70
N LEU A 82 -7.67 -46.25 -7.33
CA LEU A 82 -6.28 -46.75 -7.18
C LEU A 82 -5.67 -47.20 -8.51
N GLY A 83 -4.35 -47.05 -8.64
CA GLY A 83 -3.63 -47.33 -9.88
C GLY A 83 -2.12 -47.28 -9.75
N SER A 84 -1.42 -47.21 -10.89
CA SER A 84 0.05 -47.28 -10.97
C SER A 84 0.77 -45.97 -10.66
N GLU A 85 0.03 -44.87 -10.50
CA GLU A 85 0.54 -43.53 -10.23
C GLU A 85 -0.19 -42.93 -9.02
N SER A 86 0.39 -41.89 -8.42
CA SER A 86 -0.25 -41.13 -7.34
C SER A 86 -1.60 -40.56 -7.78
N ALA A 87 -2.53 -40.42 -6.83
CA ALA A 87 -3.80 -39.74 -7.03
C ALA A 87 -4.29 -39.26 -5.66
N TYR A 88 -4.30 -37.96 -5.43
CA TYR A 88 -4.56 -37.39 -4.10
C TYR A 88 -5.09 -35.97 -4.20
N VAL A 89 -5.64 -35.48 -3.09
CA VAL A 89 -5.85 -34.07 -2.84
C VAL A 89 -4.77 -33.55 -1.89
N MET A 90 -4.33 -32.32 -2.09
CA MET A 90 -3.34 -31.63 -1.27
C MET A 90 -3.88 -30.25 -0.90
N ASN A 91 -3.84 -29.92 0.38
CA ASN A 91 -4.06 -28.57 0.86
C ASN A 91 -2.71 -28.02 1.34
N SER A 92 -2.32 -26.88 0.79
CA SER A 92 -1.07 -26.18 1.12
C SER A 92 -1.35 -24.93 1.94
N ASP A 93 -0.41 -24.60 2.80
CA ASP A 93 -0.27 -23.30 3.47
C ASP A 93 -1.43 -22.88 4.38
N SER A 94 -2.37 -23.77 4.72
CA SER A 94 -3.39 -23.52 5.74
C SER A 94 -2.81 -23.27 7.13
N ALA A 95 -1.66 -23.90 7.44
CA ALA A 95 -0.95 -23.73 8.70
C ALA A 95 0.53 -24.17 8.60
N ARG A 96 1.33 -23.75 9.59
CA ARG A 96 2.63 -24.35 9.92
C ARG A 96 2.45 -25.30 11.12
N PHE A 97 2.78 -26.57 10.95
CA PHE A 97 2.59 -27.61 11.96
C PHE A 97 3.94 -28.07 12.54
N GLU A 98 4.29 -27.67 13.76
CA GLU A 98 5.32 -28.37 14.57
C GLU A 98 4.70 -29.52 15.39
N GLU A 99 3.41 -29.39 15.66
CA GLU A 99 2.53 -30.38 16.23
C GLU A 99 1.20 -30.24 15.51
N GLY A 100 0.68 -31.33 14.97
CA GLY A 100 -0.48 -31.29 14.08
C GLY A 100 -1.29 -32.58 14.12
N TYR A 101 -2.59 -32.43 13.91
CA TYR A 101 -3.58 -33.51 13.94
C TYR A 101 -4.41 -33.47 12.67
N LEU A 102 -4.38 -34.55 11.89
CA LEU A 102 -5.19 -34.72 10.69
C LEU A 102 -6.22 -35.81 10.96
N ARG A 103 -7.47 -35.39 11.18
CA ARG A 103 -8.63 -36.27 11.33
C ARG A 103 -9.34 -36.41 9.99
N PHE A 104 -9.76 -37.61 9.65
CA PHE A 104 -10.59 -37.90 8.49
C PHE A 104 -11.32 -39.23 8.68
N SER A 105 -12.50 -39.34 8.09
CA SER A 105 -13.24 -40.58 7.95
C SER A 105 -12.71 -41.35 6.73
N PHE A 106 -12.42 -42.64 6.88
CA PHE A 106 -11.82 -43.48 5.85
C PHE A 106 -12.61 -44.77 5.63
N HIS A 107 -12.81 -45.15 4.36
CA HIS A 107 -13.42 -46.41 3.96
C HIS A 107 -12.61 -47.06 2.82
N PRO A 108 -11.99 -48.25 3.02
CA PRO A 108 -11.14 -48.91 2.01
C PRO A 108 -11.85 -49.32 0.71
N ASN A 109 -13.19 -49.38 0.72
CA ASN A 109 -14.09 -49.52 -0.45
C ASN A 109 -13.64 -50.55 -1.51
N GLY A 110 -13.33 -51.76 -1.07
CA GLY A 110 -12.97 -52.86 -1.96
C GLY A 110 -11.59 -52.72 -2.60
N ALA A 111 -10.73 -51.85 -2.08
CA ALA A 111 -9.35 -51.71 -2.51
C ALA A 111 -8.58 -53.03 -2.41
N SER A 112 -7.91 -53.41 -3.49
CA SER A 112 -7.00 -54.55 -3.55
C SER A 112 -5.57 -54.05 -3.57
N ILE A 113 -4.78 -54.37 -2.54
CA ILE A 113 -3.38 -53.95 -2.38
C ILE A 113 -2.48 -55.20 -2.46
N PRO A 114 -1.92 -55.54 -3.63
CA PRO A 114 -1.25 -56.83 -3.80
C PRO A 114 0.10 -56.89 -3.07
N SER A 115 0.31 -57.93 -2.27
CA SER A 115 1.56 -58.17 -1.54
C SER A 115 2.56 -59.07 -2.26
N ALA A 116 2.27 -59.46 -3.52
CA ALA A 116 2.88 -60.60 -4.20
C ALA A 116 4.42 -60.56 -4.23
N GLY A 117 5.04 -61.29 -3.29
CA GLY A 117 6.48 -61.53 -3.23
C GLY A 117 7.34 -60.41 -2.62
N ALA A 118 6.74 -59.32 -2.12
CA ALA A 118 7.49 -58.24 -1.49
C ALA A 118 8.00 -58.67 -0.10
N THR A 119 9.31 -58.73 0.08
CA THR A 119 9.95 -58.96 1.40
C THR A 119 10.08 -57.68 2.23
N TRP A 120 9.83 -56.52 1.61
CA TRP A 120 9.86 -55.20 2.24
C TRP A 120 8.41 -54.68 2.31
N VAL A 121 7.86 -54.61 3.54
CA VAL A 121 6.44 -54.29 3.79
C VAL A 121 6.00 -52.96 3.17
N PRO A 122 6.79 -51.87 3.22
CA PRO A 122 6.39 -50.62 2.59
C PRO A 122 6.20 -50.70 1.06
N ALA A 123 6.87 -51.61 0.35
CA ALA A 123 6.61 -51.82 -1.09
C ALA A 123 5.26 -52.51 -1.39
N ALA A 124 4.56 -53.01 -0.38
CA ALA A 124 3.25 -53.65 -0.48
C ALA A 124 2.16 -52.86 0.26
N ALA A 125 2.37 -51.56 0.48
CA ALA A 125 1.45 -50.66 1.16
C ALA A 125 1.20 -49.40 0.31
N ILE A 126 0.16 -48.66 0.65
CA ILE A 126 -0.20 -47.38 0.04
C ILE A 126 -0.25 -46.33 1.14
N GLU A 127 0.46 -45.21 0.98
CA GLU A 127 0.29 -44.04 1.82
C GLU A 127 -1.08 -43.41 1.53
N ILE A 128 -1.89 -43.21 2.57
CA ILE A 128 -3.25 -42.67 2.43
C ILE A 128 -3.41 -41.24 2.93
N ALA A 129 -2.51 -40.80 3.82
CA ALA A 129 -2.51 -39.46 4.40
C ALA A 129 -1.10 -39.07 4.83
N ARG A 130 -0.76 -37.77 4.71
CA ARG A 130 0.56 -37.26 5.08
C ARG A 130 0.55 -35.80 5.55
N PHE A 131 1.35 -35.51 6.56
CA PHE A 131 1.92 -34.20 6.84
C PHE A 131 3.30 -34.08 6.19
N GLN A 132 3.46 -33.10 5.30
CA GLN A 132 4.71 -32.84 4.60
C GLN A 132 5.19 -31.41 4.83
N GLY A 133 6.50 -31.23 4.93
CA GLY A 133 7.13 -29.94 4.81
C GLY A 133 7.09 -29.37 3.38
N VAL A 134 7.92 -28.36 3.13
CA VAL A 134 8.02 -27.66 1.85
C VAL A 134 8.71 -28.53 0.81
N ASP A 135 9.80 -29.22 1.19
CA ASP A 135 10.51 -30.14 0.30
C ASP A 135 9.75 -31.49 0.22
N PRO A 136 9.56 -32.05 -1.00
CA PRO A 136 8.90 -33.34 -1.21
C PRO A 136 9.46 -34.53 -0.41
N TRP A 137 10.68 -34.45 0.15
CA TRP A 137 11.26 -35.48 1.01
C TRP A 137 10.92 -35.28 2.51
N GLU A 138 10.30 -34.17 2.88
CA GLU A 138 10.03 -33.75 4.26
C GLU A 138 8.76 -34.39 4.85
N THR A 139 8.68 -35.72 4.91
CA THR A 139 7.55 -36.38 5.57
C THR A 139 7.70 -36.30 7.09
N LEU A 140 6.83 -35.51 7.75
CA LEU A 140 6.77 -35.45 9.20
C LEU A 140 6.00 -36.65 9.76
N ALA A 141 4.82 -36.93 9.18
CA ALA A 141 4.07 -38.12 9.51
C ALA A 141 3.24 -38.57 8.32
N ALA A 142 3.30 -39.85 8.00
CA ALA A 142 2.49 -40.47 6.96
C ALA A 142 1.84 -41.75 7.47
N LEU A 143 0.62 -42.00 7.03
CA LEU A 143 -0.14 -43.21 7.34
C LEU A 143 -0.18 -44.12 6.11
N PHE A 144 0.30 -45.34 6.26
CA PHE A 144 0.27 -46.37 5.23
C PHE A 144 -0.78 -47.43 5.54
N VAL A 145 -1.43 -47.94 4.50
CA VAL A 145 -2.39 -49.05 4.55
C VAL A 145 -1.91 -50.18 3.66
N ARG A 146 -2.00 -51.40 4.17
CA ARG A 146 -1.77 -52.64 3.40
C ARG A 146 -2.88 -53.65 3.62
N GLN A 147 -3.03 -54.57 2.67
CA GLN A 147 -3.98 -55.68 2.78
C GLN A 147 -3.28 -56.94 3.34
N THR A 148 -3.94 -57.66 4.24
CA THR A 148 -3.45 -58.93 4.80
C THR A 148 -3.84 -60.10 3.91
N ALA A 149 -3.20 -61.26 4.12
CA ALA A 149 -3.50 -62.48 3.36
C ALA A 149 -4.94 -62.98 3.60
N GLU A 150 -5.53 -62.63 4.74
CA GLU A 150 -6.92 -62.95 5.11
C GLU A 150 -7.94 -61.95 4.52
N GLY A 151 -7.48 -60.93 3.79
CA GLY A 151 -8.33 -59.92 3.16
C GLY A 151 -8.69 -58.71 4.03
N GLY A 152 -8.16 -58.63 5.27
CA GLY A 152 -8.29 -57.46 6.14
C GLY A 152 -7.30 -56.34 5.79
N TYR A 153 -7.41 -55.19 6.45
CA TYR A 153 -6.50 -54.05 6.26
C TYR A 153 -5.72 -53.77 7.55
N ARG A 154 -4.46 -53.36 7.39
CA ARG A 154 -3.59 -52.92 8.48
C ARG A 154 -2.94 -51.60 8.17
N GLY A 155 -2.83 -50.76 9.19
CA GLY A 155 -2.15 -49.48 9.15
C GLY A 155 -0.78 -49.52 9.84
N PHE A 156 0.15 -48.68 9.39
CA PHE A 156 1.41 -48.36 10.08
C PHE A 156 1.84 -46.93 9.69
N VAL A 157 2.81 -46.35 10.39
CA VAL A 157 3.26 -44.97 10.15
C VAL A 157 4.69 -44.88 9.61
N GLN A 158 4.98 -43.76 8.96
CA GLN A 158 6.31 -43.38 8.47
C GLN A 158 6.63 -41.94 8.88
N TRP A 159 7.91 -41.67 9.12
CA TRP A 159 8.51 -40.33 9.18
C TRP A 159 9.85 -40.30 8.45
N HIS A 160 10.42 -39.11 8.27
CA HIS A 160 11.76 -38.94 7.73
C HIS A 160 12.74 -38.49 8.84
N SER A 161 13.65 -39.39 9.21
CA SER A 161 14.77 -39.08 10.12
C SER A 161 15.97 -38.55 9.31
N PRO A 162 16.99 -38.00 9.98
CA PRO A 162 18.28 -37.69 9.33
C PRO A 162 18.96 -38.92 8.66
N ALA A 163 18.55 -40.15 9.00
CA ALA A 163 19.05 -41.38 8.39
C ALA A 163 18.22 -41.85 7.17
N GLY A 164 17.08 -41.20 6.90
CA GLY A 164 16.17 -41.51 5.81
C GLY A 164 14.75 -41.82 6.28
N SER A 165 13.95 -42.44 5.42
CA SER A 165 12.58 -42.82 5.78
C SER A 165 12.56 -43.97 6.78
N GLU A 166 11.99 -43.71 7.95
CA GLU A 166 11.77 -44.67 9.00
C GLU A 166 10.32 -45.15 8.99
N TYR A 167 10.11 -46.42 9.33
CA TYR A 167 8.79 -47.04 9.36
C TYR A 167 8.64 -47.88 10.62
N ASP A 168 7.43 -47.93 11.18
CA ASP A 168 7.20 -48.70 12.42
C ASP A 168 6.51 -50.05 12.22
N PHE A 169 6.39 -50.53 10.97
CA PHE A 169 5.61 -51.73 10.61
C PHE A 169 6.03 -53.02 11.31
N GLU A 170 7.28 -53.15 11.80
CA GLU A 170 7.75 -54.40 12.44
C GLU A 170 7.03 -54.71 13.75
N GLN A 171 6.65 -53.68 14.51
CA GLN A 171 6.02 -53.82 15.83
C GLN A 171 4.84 -52.85 16.03
N GLY A 172 4.51 -52.05 15.02
CA GLY A 172 3.58 -50.93 15.11
C GLY A 172 2.32 -51.02 14.27
N GLU A 173 2.08 -52.17 13.63
CA GLU A 173 0.86 -52.35 12.86
C GLU A 173 -0.40 -52.46 13.73
N PHE A 174 -1.48 -51.85 13.24
CA PHE A 174 -2.81 -51.91 13.85
C PHE A 174 -3.86 -52.27 12.80
N ASP A 175 -4.98 -52.84 13.26
CA ASP A 175 -6.04 -53.32 12.36
C ASP A 175 -6.96 -52.17 11.94
N LEU A 176 -7.38 -52.18 10.67
CA LEU A 176 -8.35 -51.24 10.09
C LEU A 176 -9.61 -52.01 9.66
N ARG A 177 -10.78 -51.42 9.89
CA ARG A 177 -12.08 -51.93 9.44
C ARG A 177 -12.21 -51.82 7.92
N SER A 178 -13.06 -52.68 7.37
CA SER A 178 -13.46 -52.63 5.95
C SER A 178 -14.67 -51.72 5.69
N ASP A 179 -15.10 -50.97 6.69
CA ASP A 179 -16.22 -50.01 6.68
C ASP A 179 -15.70 -48.65 7.17
N TRP A 180 -16.53 -47.61 7.15
CA TRP A 180 -16.16 -46.27 7.61
C TRP A 180 -15.58 -46.28 9.02
N GLN A 181 -14.52 -45.51 9.21
CA GLN A 181 -13.89 -45.29 10.52
C GLN A 181 -13.21 -43.93 10.56
N ALA A 182 -13.31 -43.26 11.71
CA ALA A 182 -12.57 -42.03 11.92
C ALA A 182 -11.11 -42.38 12.25
N ILE A 183 -10.18 -41.78 11.52
CA ILE A 183 -8.74 -41.89 11.75
C ILE A 183 -8.24 -40.51 12.13
N THR A 184 -7.43 -40.41 13.18
CA THR A 184 -6.63 -39.21 13.46
C THR A 184 -5.16 -39.57 13.40
N LEU A 185 -4.42 -38.96 12.48
CA LEU A 185 -2.97 -39.01 12.42
C LEU A 185 -2.43 -37.76 13.13
N GLY A 186 -1.75 -37.93 14.25
CA GLY A 186 -1.11 -36.84 14.98
C GLY A 186 0.39 -36.99 15.01
N PHE A 187 1.11 -35.88 14.99
CA PHE A 187 2.55 -35.87 15.25
C PHE A 187 2.94 -34.70 16.13
N LYS A 188 4.03 -34.89 16.86
CA LYS A 188 4.75 -33.82 17.53
C LYS A 188 6.23 -33.96 17.18
N ARG A 189 6.81 -32.88 16.66
CA ARG A 189 8.21 -32.86 16.22
C ARG A 189 9.12 -33.38 17.33
N ASP A 190 10.09 -34.18 16.91
CA ASP A 190 11.11 -34.85 17.72
C ASP A 190 10.60 -35.60 18.97
N THR A 191 9.32 -35.93 18.99
CA THR A 191 8.66 -36.55 20.14
C THR A 191 8.00 -37.87 19.75
N GLY A 192 7.06 -37.84 18.80
CA GLY A 192 6.34 -39.04 18.42
C GLY A 192 5.22 -38.83 17.41
N ILE A 193 4.75 -39.95 16.86
CA ILE A 193 3.60 -40.03 15.95
C ILE A 193 2.55 -40.93 16.59
N SER A 194 1.30 -40.50 16.53
CA SER A 194 0.19 -41.17 17.20
C SER A 194 -0.96 -41.36 16.22
N VAL A 195 -1.66 -42.49 16.34
CA VAL A 195 -2.85 -42.78 15.55
C VAL A 195 -4.00 -43.17 16.48
N TRP A 196 -5.13 -42.49 16.30
CA TRP A 196 -6.38 -42.81 16.96
C TRP A 196 -7.39 -43.35 15.95
N LEU A 197 -8.13 -44.38 16.34
CA LEU A 197 -9.27 -44.92 15.60
C LEU A 197 -10.53 -44.71 16.42
N ASP A 198 -11.52 -44.04 15.85
CA ASP A 198 -12.78 -43.68 16.54
C ASP A 198 -12.55 -43.04 17.92
N GLY A 199 -11.49 -42.23 18.05
CA GLY A 199 -11.09 -41.55 19.29
C GLY A 199 -10.26 -42.39 20.27
N GLU A 200 -10.04 -43.68 20.01
CA GLU A 200 -9.18 -44.53 20.84
C GLU A 200 -7.74 -44.56 20.30
N LEU A 201 -6.75 -44.28 21.14
CA LEU A 201 -5.34 -44.36 20.77
C LEU A 201 -4.95 -45.82 20.48
N VAL A 202 -4.64 -46.14 19.23
CA VAL A 202 -4.25 -47.49 18.82
C VAL A 202 -2.75 -47.62 18.56
N ARG A 203 -2.08 -46.49 18.27
CA ARG A 203 -0.65 -46.49 17.98
C ARG A 203 0.04 -45.23 18.47
N HIS A 204 1.25 -45.40 19.01
CA HIS A 204 2.14 -44.31 19.40
C HIS A 204 3.59 -44.75 19.15
N ALA A 205 4.23 -44.18 18.12
CA ALA A 205 5.65 -44.32 17.85
C ALA A 205 6.43 -43.29 18.68
N GLN A 206 7.35 -43.76 19.51
CA GLN A 206 8.18 -42.95 20.41
C GLN A 206 9.62 -42.84 19.92
N GLY A 207 10.33 -41.80 20.37
CA GLY A 207 11.73 -41.59 20.00
C GLY A 207 11.90 -41.26 18.52
N VAL A 208 10.88 -40.65 17.94
CA VAL A 208 10.87 -40.16 16.56
C VAL A 208 11.77 -38.94 16.49
N ASP A 209 12.74 -38.96 15.58
CA ASP A 209 13.56 -37.82 15.19
C ASP A 209 13.13 -37.34 13.81
N HIS A 210 12.91 -36.04 13.66
CA HIS A 210 12.58 -35.46 12.36
C HIS A 210 13.81 -34.74 11.81
N SER A 211 13.98 -34.87 10.51
CA SER A 211 15.02 -34.13 9.77
C SER A 211 14.65 -32.66 9.54
N HIS A 212 13.39 -32.27 9.79
CA HIS A 212 12.83 -30.97 9.41
C HIS A 212 11.98 -30.34 10.53
N VAL A 213 11.74 -29.04 10.41
CA VAL A 213 11.23 -28.20 11.50
C VAL A 213 9.71 -28.10 11.59
N ALA A 214 8.96 -28.32 10.50
CA ALA A 214 7.49 -28.25 10.50
C ALA A 214 6.89 -28.88 9.22
N ALA A 215 5.61 -29.25 9.26
CA ALA A 215 4.81 -29.52 8.07
C ALA A 215 4.03 -28.27 7.63
N HIS A 216 3.77 -28.16 6.33
CA HIS A 216 3.05 -27.05 5.68
C HIS A 216 1.91 -27.54 4.77
N ARG A 217 1.88 -28.85 4.48
CA ARG A 217 0.95 -29.45 3.55
C ARG A 217 0.34 -30.71 4.15
N ILE A 218 -0.95 -30.87 3.89
CA ILE A 218 -1.69 -32.10 4.18
C ILE A 218 -2.08 -32.78 2.87
N TYR A 219 -1.93 -34.10 2.83
CA TYR A 219 -2.28 -34.93 1.68
C TYR A 219 -3.30 -35.98 2.09
N LEU A 220 -4.21 -36.31 1.17
CA LEU A 220 -5.20 -37.36 1.34
C LEU A 220 -5.45 -38.08 0.01
N GLY A 221 -5.31 -39.40 -0.03
CA GLY A 221 -5.46 -40.21 -1.24
C GLY A 221 -4.32 -41.20 -1.45
N GLN A 222 -4.10 -41.71 -2.66
CA GLN A 222 -2.94 -42.56 -2.98
C GLN A 222 -1.69 -41.68 -3.13
N CYS A 223 -0.93 -41.54 -2.04
CA CYS A 223 0.27 -40.71 -2.00
C CYS A 223 1.50 -41.58 -2.35
N GLY A 224 2.10 -41.42 -3.53
CA GLY A 224 3.27 -42.21 -3.94
C GLY A 224 2.97 -43.54 -4.65
N VAL A 225 4.03 -44.16 -5.18
CA VAL A 225 3.96 -45.28 -6.15
C VAL A 225 4.58 -46.57 -5.58
N PRO A 226 3.86 -47.71 -5.56
CA PRO A 226 4.47 -49.00 -5.24
C PRO A 226 5.41 -49.47 -6.36
N ALA A 227 6.63 -49.87 -6.03
CA ALA A 227 7.68 -50.19 -6.99
C ALA A 227 7.48 -51.49 -7.83
N SER A 228 6.43 -52.29 -7.58
CA SER A 228 6.31 -53.59 -8.28
C SER A 228 4.91 -54.19 -8.47
N ASN A 229 3.83 -53.69 -7.86
CA ASN A 229 2.46 -54.22 -8.00
C ASN A 229 1.42 -53.09 -8.07
N VAL A 230 0.50 -53.16 -9.04
CA VAL A 230 -0.50 -52.10 -9.27
C VAL A 230 -1.74 -52.36 -8.38
N PRO A 231 -2.07 -51.46 -7.43
CA PRO A 231 -3.30 -51.57 -6.66
C PRO A 231 -4.53 -51.26 -7.52
N SER A 232 -5.70 -51.69 -7.07
CA SER A 232 -6.98 -51.45 -7.76
C SER A 232 -8.13 -51.27 -6.77
N GLY A 233 -9.28 -50.81 -7.28
CA GLY A 233 -10.42 -50.42 -6.45
C GLY A 233 -10.37 -48.93 -6.12
N THR A 234 -10.98 -48.54 -5.01
CA THR A 234 -11.19 -47.13 -4.66
C THR A 234 -11.01 -46.94 -3.16
N PHE A 235 -10.46 -45.80 -2.74
CA PHE A 235 -10.58 -45.32 -1.35
C PHE A 235 -11.62 -44.22 -1.27
N LEU A 236 -12.39 -44.20 -0.18
CA LEU A 236 -13.28 -43.10 0.14
C LEU A 236 -12.78 -42.38 1.40
N PHE A 237 -12.84 -41.05 1.35
CA PHE A 237 -12.50 -40.17 2.46
C PHE A 237 -13.59 -39.13 2.69
N ASP A 238 -13.74 -38.71 3.94
CA ASP A 238 -14.75 -37.74 4.36
C ASP A 238 -14.33 -37.01 5.65
N GLU A 239 -15.05 -35.94 6.03
CA GLU A 239 -14.88 -35.20 7.30
C GLU A 239 -13.41 -34.88 7.62
N VAL A 240 -12.73 -34.22 6.70
CA VAL A 240 -11.31 -33.90 6.86
C VAL A 240 -11.16 -32.67 7.73
N VAL A 241 -10.41 -32.80 8.83
CA VAL A 241 -10.09 -31.72 9.76
C VAL A 241 -8.61 -31.74 10.06
N ALA A 242 -7.92 -30.64 9.76
CA ALA A 242 -6.56 -30.41 10.24
C ALA A 242 -6.59 -29.44 11.43
N SER A 243 -5.81 -29.74 12.46
CA SER A 243 -5.81 -28.97 13.71
C SER A 243 -4.42 -28.82 14.29
N VAL A 244 -4.23 -27.72 15.03
CA VAL A 244 -3.00 -27.40 15.78
C VAL A 244 -3.33 -27.23 17.28
N PRO A 245 -2.34 -27.37 18.18
CA PRO A 245 -2.53 -27.09 19.60
C PRO A 245 -3.02 -25.66 19.84
N TYR A 246 -4.03 -25.52 20.70
CA TYR A 246 -4.58 -24.23 21.10
C TYR A 246 -3.78 -23.58 22.23
N ARG A 247 -3.58 -22.27 22.12
CA ARG A 247 -3.08 -21.41 23.19
C ARG A 247 -3.93 -20.15 23.22
N GLU A 248 -4.51 -19.82 24.37
CA GLU A 248 -5.28 -18.58 24.49
C GLU A 248 -4.36 -17.35 24.32
N VAL A 249 -3.19 -17.39 24.96
CA VAL A 249 -2.19 -16.32 24.89
C VAL A 249 -0.80 -16.90 24.63
N VAL A 250 -0.04 -16.23 23.78
CA VAL A 250 1.41 -16.46 23.60
C VAL A 250 2.14 -15.17 23.95
N TRP A 251 3.03 -15.21 24.94
CA TRP A 251 3.82 -14.06 25.38
C TRP A 251 5.14 -13.98 24.61
N VAL A 252 5.47 -12.79 24.13
CA VAL A 252 6.72 -12.47 23.45
C VAL A 252 7.47 -11.39 24.24
N ASP A 253 8.75 -11.60 24.52
CA ASP A 253 9.64 -10.62 25.18
C ASP A 253 11.02 -10.68 24.53
N GLY A 254 11.37 -9.65 23.75
CA GLY A 254 12.64 -9.61 23.01
C GLY A 254 13.88 -9.52 23.92
N ALA A 255 13.72 -9.04 25.15
CA ALA A 255 14.84 -8.82 26.08
C ALA A 255 15.08 -10.01 27.02
N GLN A 256 14.02 -10.69 27.47
CA GLN A 256 14.09 -11.76 28.48
C GLN A 256 13.57 -13.12 27.98
N GLY A 257 12.94 -13.18 26.80
CA GLY A 257 12.39 -14.41 26.25
C GLY A 257 13.44 -15.38 25.69
N ASP A 258 12.98 -16.59 25.41
CA ASP A 258 13.75 -17.64 24.71
C ASP A 258 12.79 -18.40 23.78
N ASP A 259 13.11 -18.54 22.49
CA ASP A 259 12.25 -19.23 21.52
C ASP A 259 12.09 -20.74 21.78
N GLY A 260 12.89 -21.30 22.70
CA GLY A 260 12.71 -22.63 23.25
C GLY A 260 11.64 -22.73 24.35
N HIS A 261 11.11 -21.61 24.85
CA HIS A 261 10.04 -21.59 25.84
C HIS A 261 8.66 -21.92 25.24
N ASP A 262 7.69 -22.20 26.10
CA ASP A 262 6.33 -22.56 25.73
C ASP A 262 5.39 -21.37 25.46
N GLY A 263 5.83 -20.13 25.74
CA GLY A 263 5.07 -18.90 25.51
C GLY A 263 3.83 -18.74 26.39
N THR A 264 3.54 -19.67 27.32
CA THR A 264 2.25 -19.72 28.03
C THR A 264 2.13 -18.71 29.18
N SER A 265 3.24 -18.07 29.56
CA SER A 265 3.30 -17.04 30.59
C SER A 265 4.39 -16.02 30.29
N ALA A 266 4.32 -14.83 30.89
CA ALA A 266 5.38 -13.83 30.76
C ALA A 266 6.77 -14.34 31.21
N ASN A 267 6.84 -15.27 32.18
CA ASN A 267 8.12 -15.87 32.62
C ASN A 267 8.67 -16.92 31.66
N THR A 268 7.83 -17.43 30.77
CA THR A 268 8.17 -18.41 29.73
C THR A 268 7.89 -17.83 28.35
N ALA A 269 8.04 -16.50 28.22
CA ALA A 269 7.84 -15.82 26.94
C ALA A 269 8.85 -16.32 25.90
N VAL A 270 8.41 -16.40 24.66
CA VAL A 270 9.32 -16.58 23.52
C VAL A 270 10.00 -15.25 23.20
N ARG A 271 11.15 -15.29 22.53
CA ARG A 271 11.93 -14.09 22.29
C ARG A 271 11.43 -13.32 21.08
N SER A 272 11.14 -14.03 19.99
CA SER A 272 10.77 -13.44 18.70
C SER A 272 9.25 -13.36 18.51
N ILE A 273 8.81 -12.33 17.77
CA ILE A 273 7.40 -12.18 17.39
C ILE A 273 7.02 -13.30 16.43
N GLN A 274 7.89 -13.61 15.46
CA GLN A 274 7.64 -14.70 14.52
C GLN A 274 7.45 -16.04 15.24
N ARG A 275 8.22 -16.34 16.30
CA ARG A 275 7.97 -17.55 17.10
C ARG A 275 6.59 -17.53 17.76
N GLY A 276 6.14 -16.37 18.23
CA GLY A 276 4.80 -16.19 18.77
C GLY A 276 3.71 -16.51 17.74
N LEU A 277 3.87 -15.99 16.52
CA LEU A 277 2.97 -16.24 15.38
C LEU A 277 2.98 -17.70 14.91
N ASP A 278 4.14 -18.36 14.93
CA ASP A 278 4.27 -19.79 14.62
C ASP A 278 3.53 -20.69 15.61
N MET A 279 3.33 -20.23 16.84
CA MET A 279 2.64 -20.96 17.90
C MET A 279 1.15 -20.63 17.98
N ALA A 280 0.69 -19.65 17.19
CA ALA A 280 -0.67 -19.18 17.18
C ALA A 280 -1.60 -20.15 16.43
N SER A 281 -2.87 -20.06 16.80
CA SER A 281 -4.01 -20.80 16.26
C SER A 281 -5.25 -19.93 16.36
N PRO A 282 -6.38 -20.25 15.70
CA PRO A 282 -7.60 -19.46 15.82
C PRO A 282 -7.98 -19.13 17.28
N GLY A 283 -8.20 -17.84 17.55
CA GLY A 283 -8.49 -17.31 18.90
C GLY A 283 -7.26 -17.09 19.79
N THR A 284 -6.05 -17.24 19.28
CA THR A 284 -4.81 -16.93 20.03
C THR A 284 -4.54 -15.43 20.01
N THR A 285 -4.17 -14.87 21.16
CA THR A 285 -3.55 -13.54 21.24
C THR A 285 -2.05 -13.64 21.49
N VAL A 286 -1.24 -13.21 20.54
CA VAL A 286 0.21 -13.00 20.67
C VAL A 286 0.43 -11.63 21.31
N ARG A 287 0.85 -11.60 22.58
CA ARG A 287 1.10 -10.36 23.34
C ARG A 287 2.58 -10.06 23.35
N VAL A 288 2.96 -8.92 22.76
CA VAL A 288 4.36 -8.53 22.57
C VAL A 288 4.74 -7.46 23.58
N GLN A 289 5.74 -7.76 24.42
CA GLN A 289 6.29 -6.79 25.38
C GLN A 289 7.00 -5.63 24.67
N PRO A 290 7.11 -4.46 25.32
CA PRO A 290 7.76 -3.31 24.70
C PRO A 290 9.20 -3.59 24.26
N GLY A 291 9.58 -3.08 23.10
CA GLY A 291 10.93 -3.22 22.56
C GLY A 291 11.01 -3.08 21.04
N THR A 292 12.24 -3.13 20.55
CA THR A 292 12.58 -3.13 19.12
C THR A 292 12.87 -4.56 18.67
N TYR A 293 12.15 -5.02 17.65
CA TYR A 293 12.24 -6.36 17.07
C TYR A 293 12.70 -6.24 15.62
N ARG A 294 13.74 -6.96 15.24
CA ARG A 294 14.31 -6.88 13.88
C ARG A 294 13.99 -8.17 13.12
N GLU A 295 12.75 -8.26 12.66
CA GLU A 295 12.14 -9.47 12.10
C GLU A 295 11.21 -9.14 10.93
N THR A 296 11.01 -10.11 10.04
CA THR A 296 9.92 -10.11 9.06
C THR A 296 8.84 -11.08 9.55
N LEU A 297 7.59 -10.62 9.56
CA LEU A 297 6.48 -11.32 10.18
C LEU A 297 5.56 -11.97 9.14
N ARG A 298 5.22 -13.23 9.34
CA ARG A 298 4.17 -13.93 8.59
C ARG A 298 3.37 -14.83 9.54
N PRO A 299 2.07 -14.57 9.77
CA PRO A 299 1.23 -15.47 10.53
C PRO A 299 1.26 -16.88 9.96
N ALA A 300 1.42 -17.87 10.84
CA ALA A 300 1.46 -19.27 10.42
C ALA A 300 0.08 -19.81 10.04
N THR A 301 -0.98 -19.31 10.68
CA THR A 301 -2.38 -19.79 10.55
C THR A 301 -3.33 -18.62 10.37
N SER A 302 -4.42 -18.85 9.64
CA SER A 302 -5.59 -17.96 9.68
C SER A 302 -6.34 -18.11 11.01
N GLY A 303 -7.10 -17.09 11.38
CA GLY A 303 -8.13 -17.17 12.41
C GLY A 303 -9.50 -17.57 11.85
N HIS A 304 -10.53 -17.45 12.67
CA HIS A 304 -11.93 -17.50 12.24
C HIS A 304 -12.62 -16.17 12.57
N ALA A 305 -13.78 -15.89 11.96
CA ALA A 305 -14.53 -14.65 12.19
C ALA A 305 -14.80 -14.35 13.68
N ASP A 306 -15.16 -15.38 14.46
CA ASP A 306 -15.41 -15.25 15.91
C ASP A 306 -14.15 -15.48 16.76
N GLU A 307 -13.06 -15.96 16.16
CA GLU A 307 -11.81 -16.37 16.83
C GLU A 307 -10.59 -15.92 16.00
N PRO A 308 -10.36 -14.60 15.84
CA PRO A 308 -9.23 -14.12 15.08
C PRO A 308 -7.90 -14.49 15.73
N VAL A 309 -6.83 -14.54 14.94
CA VAL A 309 -5.46 -14.54 15.47
C VAL A 309 -5.07 -13.08 15.70
N ALA A 310 -4.76 -12.70 16.93
CA ALA A 310 -4.44 -11.32 17.29
C ALA A 310 -2.95 -11.17 17.61
N LEU A 311 -2.28 -10.20 16.99
CA LEU A 311 -0.94 -9.72 17.32
C LEU A 311 -1.09 -8.35 18.00
N LEU A 312 -0.75 -8.28 19.29
CA LEU A 312 -1.05 -7.13 20.14
C LEU A 312 0.22 -6.60 20.81
N ALA A 313 0.47 -5.30 20.66
CA ALA A 313 1.43 -4.59 21.50
C ALA A 313 0.91 -4.49 22.94
N ASP A 314 1.61 -5.11 23.89
CA ASP A 314 1.09 -5.35 25.25
C ASP A 314 0.82 -4.06 26.04
N GLN A 315 1.50 -2.97 25.68
CA GLN A 315 1.35 -1.64 26.30
C GLN A 315 0.78 -0.59 25.32
N GLY A 316 0.18 -1.04 24.21
CA GLY A 316 -0.49 -0.19 23.22
C GLY A 316 0.44 0.41 22.16
N ARG A 317 -0.14 1.26 21.30
CA ARG A 317 0.52 1.94 20.17
C ARG A 317 1.85 2.59 20.56
N GLY A 318 2.89 2.35 19.78
CA GLY A 318 4.23 2.88 19.99
C GLY A 318 5.09 2.13 21.03
N SER A 319 4.55 1.11 21.71
CA SER A 319 5.36 0.33 22.67
C SER A 319 6.21 -0.77 22.01
N VAL A 320 5.80 -1.24 20.83
CA VAL A 320 6.48 -2.31 20.07
C VAL A 320 6.84 -1.79 18.69
N VAL A 321 8.12 -1.81 18.37
CA VAL A 321 8.65 -1.39 17.07
C VAL A 321 9.24 -2.61 16.36
N VAL A 322 8.76 -2.89 15.16
CA VAL A 322 9.34 -3.86 14.23
C VAL A 322 10.18 -3.07 13.23
N ARG A 323 11.49 -3.33 13.19
CA ARG A 323 12.48 -2.48 12.52
C ARG A 323 13.25 -3.25 11.47
N GLY A 324 13.24 -2.76 10.23
CA GLY A 324 13.94 -3.36 9.08
C GLY A 324 15.42 -2.99 8.94
N SER A 325 15.94 -2.18 9.86
CA SER A 325 17.32 -1.70 9.86
C SER A 325 18.22 -2.42 10.88
N VAL A 326 19.51 -2.08 10.86
CA VAL A 326 20.53 -2.46 11.84
C VAL A 326 21.31 -1.20 12.27
N PRO A 327 21.73 -1.08 13.56
CA PRO A 327 22.51 0.07 14.00
C PRO A 327 23.89 0.10 13.36
N ALA A 328 24.35 1.28 12.96
CA ALA A 328 25.72 1.48 12.48
C ALA A 328 26.78 1.14 13.55
N ALA A 329 26.41 1.12 14.83
CA ALA A 329 27.28 0.71 15.94
C ALA A 329 27.71 -0.76 15.88
N ASP A 330 27.01 -1.60 15.12
CA ASP A 330 27.35 -3.02 14.91
C ASP A 330 28.42 -3.23 13.83
N LEU A 331 28.82 -2.16 13.13
CA LEU A 331 29.86 -2.18 12.10
C LEU A 331 31.21 -1.68 12.63
N GLU A 332 32.28 -2.19 12.03
CA GLU A 332 33.62 -1.61 12.16
C GLU A 332 33.83 -0.52 11.11
N TRP A 333 33.89 0.74 11.56
CA TRP A 333 34.12 1.89 10.70
C TRP A 333 35.59 2.30 10.66
N THR A 334 36.11 2.52 9.45
CA THR A 334 37.48 3.02 9.25
C THR A 334 37.49 4.28 8.40
N PRO A 335 38.26 5.32 8.78
CA PRO A 335 38.46 6.47 7.91
C PRO A 335 39.09 6.05 6.58
N LEU A 336 38.67 6.68 5.49
CA LEU A 336 39.13 6.37 4.15
C LEU A 336 40.62 6.74 4.00
N PRO A 337 41.51 5.78 3.70
CA PRO A 337 42.96 6.04 3.73
C PRO A 337 43.46 6.82 2.51
N ASP A 338 42.80 6.64 1.36
CA ASP A 338 43.10 7.29 0.10
C ASP A 338 41.85 7.32 -0.80
N ASN A 339 41.81 8.25 -1.75
CA ASN A 339 40.71 8.37 -2.70
C ASN A 339 40.83 7.34 -3.84
N SER A 340 40.55 6.08 -3.53
CA SER A 340 40.56 4.97 -4.50
C SER A 340 39.24 4.80 -5.26
N ILE A 341 38.16 5.42 -4.77
CA ILE A 341 36.79 5.27 -5.28
C ILE A 341 36.33 6.42 -6.18
N GLY A 342 37.14 7.49 -6.33
CA GLY A 342 36.83 8.58 -7.26
C GLY A 342 35.98 9.71 -6.68
N LEU A 343 36.17 10.04 -5.40
CA LEU A 343 35.55 11.18 -4.72
C LEU A 343 35.92 12.53 -5.38
N PRO A 344 35.07 13.56 -5.21
CA PRO A 344 35.32 14.91 -5.71
C PRO A 344 36.56 15.56 -5.09
N ALA A 345 37.08 16.58 -5.78
CA ALA A 345 38.27 17.29 -5.34
C ALA A 345 37.95 18.18 -4.12
N GLY A 346 38.64 17.95 -3.00
CA GLY A 346 38.41 18.68 -1.76
C GLY A 346 37.72 17.85 -0.67
N ALA A 347 37.30 16.63 -0.98
CA ALA A 347 36.77 15.70 0.00
C ALA A 347 37.76 15.42 1.14
N GLU A 348 37.33 15.62 2.39
CA GLU A 348 38.15 15.42 3.58
C GLU A 348 38.16 13.94 3.97
N LEU A 349 39.09 13.18 3.39
CA LEU A 349 39.15 11.70 3.51
C LEU A 349 39.17 11.19 4.97
N SER A 350 39.69 11.98 5.92
CA SER A 350 39.68 11.61 7.34
C SER A 350 38.30 11.65 8.00
N GLU A 351 37.33 12.28 7.36
CA GLU A 351 35.93 12.40 7.82
C GLU A 351 34.98 11.47 7.06
N ILE A 352 35.47 10.84 5.98
CA ILE A 352 34.73 9.81 5.24
C ILE A 352 35.09 8.45 5.81
N TYR A 353 34.08 7.72 6.26
CA TYR A 353 34.26 6.40 6.84
C TYR A 353 33.69 5.33 5.92
N VAL A 354 34.34 4.18 5.92
CA VAL A 354 33.90 2.98 5.20
C VAL A 354 33.62 1.83 6.17
N ALA A 355 32.56 1.08 5.89
CA ALA A 355 32.20 -0.16 6.56
C ALA A 355 31.77 -1.25 5.55
N ASP A 356 31.96 -2.51 5.93
CA ASP A 356 31.59 -3.70 5.15
C ASP A 356 30.24 -4.25 5.63
N LEU A 357 29.24 -4.26 4.75
CA LEU A 357 27.88 -4.73 5.02
C LEU A 357 27.66 -6.16 4.51
N SER A 358 28.67 -6.84 3.96
CA SER A 358 28.53 -8.19 3.38
C SER A 358 27.98 -9.21 4.38
N SER A 359 28.30 -9.05 5.67
CA SER A 359 27.79 -9.92 6.74
C SER A 359 26.29 -9.80 6.98
N TRP A 360 25.67 -8.70 6.54
CA TRP A 360 24.23 -8.46 6.64
C TRP A 360 23.47 -8.98 5.42
N GLY A 361 24.17 -9.46 4.37
CA GLY A 361 23.52 -9.99 3.17
C GLY A 361 22.90 -8.92 2.27
N VAL A 362 23.23 -7.64 2.49
CA VAL A 362 22.75 -6.51 1.68
C VAL A 362 23.37 -6.58 0.28
N VAL A 363 22.54 -6.80 -0.74
CA VAL A 363 22.95 -6.96 -2.15
C VAL A 363 22.43 -5.84 -3.06
N GLU A 364 21.64 -4.93 -2.52
CA GLU A 364 21.14 -3.72 -3.18
C GLU A 364 21.45 -2.52 -2.28
N THR A 365 21.40 -1.32 -2.85
CA THR A 365 21.62 -0.07 -2.08
C THR A 365 20.55 0.06 -0.98
N PRO A 366 20.93 0.17 0.30
CA PRO A 366 19.97 0.41 1.38
C PRO A 366 19.07 1.61 1.07
N ARG A 367 17.77 1.56 1.35
CA ARG A 367 16.88 2.71 1.11
C ARG A 367 17.07 3.83 2.14
N PHE A 368 17.47 3.47 3.36
CA PHE A 368 17.53 4.37 4.49
C PHE A 368 18.88 4.28 5.21
N VAL A 369 19.50 5.45 5.36
CA VAL A 369 20.45 5.73 6.43
C VAL A 369 19.85 6.89 7.23
N VAL A 370 19.43 6.63 8.47
CA VAL A 370 18.73 7.61 9.31
C VAL A 370 19.45 7.81 10.62
N GLN A 371 19.50 9.04 11.09
CA GLN A 371 19.97 9.41 12.42
C GLN A 371 18.78 9.54 13.35
N LEU A 372 18.85 8.86 14.50
CA LEU A 372 17.85 8.92 15.56
C LEU A 372 18.27 9.90 16.66
N ASP A 373 17.28 10.47 17.34
CA ASP A 373 17.45 11.26 18.55
C ASP A 373 17.45 10.39 19.83
N ASP A 374 17.61 11.03 21.00
CA ASP A 374 17.59 10.33 22.30
C ASP A 374 16.24 9.67 22.65
N SER A 375 15.18 9.96 21.89
CA SER A 375 13.84 9.39 22.02
C SER A 375 13.56 8.30 20.97
N ASP A 376 14.59 7.85 20.24
CA ASP A 376 14.49 6.85 19.16
C ASP A 376 13.59 7.32 18.01
N GLN A 377 13.44 8.63 17.81
CA GLN A 377 12.73 9.23 16.68
C GLN A 377 13.71 9.71 15.62
N VAL A 378 13.29 9.74 14.35
CA VAL A 378 14.16 10.19 13.25
C VAL A 378 14.45 11.68 13.38
N GLN A 379 15.72 12.01 13.62
CA GLN A 379 16.25 13.36 13.59
C GLN A 379 16.59 13.81 12.17
N ALA A 380 17.17 12.92 11.37
CA ALA A 380 17.57 13.20 10.00
C ALA A 380 17.57 11.94 9.15
N ARG A 381 17.09 12.04 7.91
CA ARG A 381 17.35 11.06 6.85
C ARG A 381 18.54 11.54 6.03
N LEU A 382 19.64 10.79 6.06
CA LEU A 382 20.84 11.10 5.30
C LEU A 382 20.59 10.78 3.81
N PRO A 383 20.77 11.75 2.89
CA PRO A 383 20.60 11.50 1.46
C PRO A 383 21.74 10.63 0.91
N LEU A 384 21.44 9.88 -0.15
CA LEU A 384 22.48 9.38 -1.04
C LEU A 384 23.31 10.56 -1.55
N ALA A 385 24.59 10.33 -1.81
CA ALA A 385 25.48 11.26 -2.49
C ALA A 385 24.80 11.79 -3.76
N ARG A 386 24.51 13.09 -3.80
CA ARG A 386 23.65 13.69 -4.82
C ARG A 386 24.03 15.12 -5.15
N GLU A 387 23.67 15.53 -6.36
CA GLU A 387 23.90 16.87 -6.89
C GLU A 387 22.67 17.38 -7.64
N PRO A 388 22.15 18.59 -7.34
CA PRO A 388 22.55 19.40 -6.20
C PRO A 388 22.13 18.73 -4.87
N ASP A 389 22.77 19.21 -3.82
CA ASP A 389 22.52 18.90 -2.42
C ASP A 389 21.05 19.03 -2.02
N TRP A 390 20.66 18.27 -1.02
CA TRP A 390 19.28 18.25 -0.55
C TRP A 390 18.90 19.57 0.14
N GLU A 391 18.00 20.34 -0.48
CA GLU A 391 17.45 21.57 0.10
C GLU A 391 15.96 21.77 -0.25
N VAL A 392 15.15 22.05 0.78
CA VAL A 392 13.74 22.48 0.64
C VAL A 392 13.49 23.62 1.63
N LYS A 393 13.21 24.83 1.12
CA LYS A 393 12.92 26.02 1.96
C LYS A 393 11.45 26.35 2.04
N THR A 394 10.76 26.18 0.92
CA THR A 394 9.32 26.38 0.81
C THR A 394 8.69 25.00 0.65
N GLU A 395 7.93 24.56 1.65
CA GLU A 395 7.37 23.19 1.74
C GLU A 395 6.67 22.73 0.45
N TRP A 396 5.90 23.61 -0.18
CA TRP A 396 5.13 23.32 -1.39
C TRP A 396 5.89 23.57 -2.70
N LYS A 397 7.18 23.94 -2.63
CA LYS A 397 8.10 24.06 -3.78
C LYS A 397 9.27 23.08 -3.66
N TYR A 398 8.96 21.80 -3.61
CA TYR A 398 9.92 20.77 -3.21
C TYR A 398 11.17 20.67 -4.12
N HIS A 399 11.04 21.06 -5.39
CA HIS A 399 12.11 21.03 -6.39
C HIS A 399 12.64 22.41 -6.78
N GLU A 400 12.39 23.46 -5.97
CA GLU A 400 12.88 24.82 -6.23
C GLU A 400 14.40 24.87 -6.37
N TYR A 401 15.11 24.09 -5.54
CA TYR A 401 16.56 24.02 -5.44
C TYR A 401 17.20 22.87 -6.23
N TRP A 402 16.43 22.17 -7.08
CA TRP A 402 17.00 21.25 -8.07
C TRP A 402 17.55 22.03 -9.26
N TRP A 403 18.52 21.48 -10.00
CA TRP A 403 19.01 22.12 -11.23
C TRP A 403 17.98 22.07 -12.35
N ALA A 404 17.99 23.02 -13.28
CA ALA A 404 17.09 23.10 -14.42
C ALA A 404 17.84 22.89 -15.74
N ALA A 405 17.42 21.90 -16.53
CA ALA A 405 18.10 21.60 -17.78
C ALA A 405 17.91 22.68 -18.86
N GLU A 406 18.95 22.93 -19.65
CA GLU A 406 18.90 23.82 -20.82
C GLU A 406 18.21 23.17 -22.03
N GLY A 407 18.07 21.84 -22.07
CA GLY A 407 17.42 21.13 -23.16
C GLY A 407 17.39 19.61 -23.03
N GLY A 408 16.88 18.95 -24.07
CA GLY A 408 16.76 17.49 -24.15
C GLY A 408 17.99 16.87 -24.82
N ALA A 409 17.89 16.58 -26.12
CA ALA A 409 19.00 16.01 -26.89
C ALA A 409 20.16 16.99 -27.13
N VAL A 410 19.86 18.28 -27.04
CA VAL A 410 20.74 19.44 -27.20
C VAL A 410 20.14 20.58 -26.38
N VAL A 411 20.94 21.61 -26.10
CA VAL A 411 20.46 22.91 -25.59
C VAL A 411 19.31 23.42 -26.47
N ALA A 412 18.21 23.82 -25.84
CA ALA A 412 17.04 24.32 -26.55
C ALA A 412 17.41 25.58 -27.37
N PRO A 413 16.97 25.67 -28.64
CA PRO A 413 17.32 26.80 -29.50
C PRO A 413 16.56 28.09 -29.14
N CYS A 414 15.65 28.02 -28.18
CA CYS A 414 14.77 29.08 -27.73
C CYS A 414 14.48 28.93 -26.23
N THR A 415 13.98 30.00 -25.62
CA THR A 415 13.45 30.00 -24.26
C THR A 415 11.91 30.00 -24.36
N PRO A 416 11.21 28.94 -23.95
CA PRO A 416 9.75 28.83 -24.06
C PRO A 416 8.99 29.67 -23.01
N GLU A 417 9.25 30.98 -22.94
CA GLU A 417 8.65 31.92 -21.97
C GLU A 417 7.27 32.46 -22.42
N PRO A 418 6.47 33.03 -21.49
CA PRO A 418 5.18 33.66 -21.77
C PRO A 418 5.23 34.67 -22.94
N GLY A 419 4.42 34.44 -23.97
CA GLY A 419 4.28 35.35 -25.13
C GLY A 419 5.10 34.97 -26.37
N ASP A 420 6.02 34.01 -26.25
CA ASP A 420 6.63 33.29 -27.37
C ASP A 420 5.81 32.03 -27.71
N ASP A 421 6.30 31.20 -28.65
CA ASP A 421 5.79 29.85 -28.83
C ASP A 421 6.22 28.98 -27.63
N HIS A 422 5.28 28.69 -26.71
CA HIS A 422 5.52 27.94 -25.47
C HIS A 422 6.05 26.52 -25.69
N SER A 423 6.04 26.03 -26.94
CA SER A 423 6.58 24.73 -27.35
C SER A 423 7.65 24.85 -28.43
N CYS A 424 8.31 26.01 -28.57
CA CYS A 424 9.37 26.21 -29.57
C CYS A 424 10.55 25.22 -29.43
N ASP A 425 10.71 24.58 -28.27
CA ASP A 425 11.71 23.57 -27.95
C ASP A 425 11.29 22.13 -28.31
N GLU A 426 10.03 21.90 -28.73
CA GLU A 426 9.43 20.57 -28.93
C GLU A 426 10.28 19.65 -29.82
N ALA A 427 10.84 20.18 -30.91
CA ALA A 427 11.66 19.42 -31.85
C ALA A 427 13.01 18.95 -31.25
N ASN A 428 13.42 19.50 -30.11
CA ASN A 428 14.70 19.24 -29.45
C ASN A 428 14.54 18.49 -28.11
N ARG A 429 13.31 18.29 -27.65
CA ARG A 429 13.00 17.41 -26.51
C ARG A 429 13.41 15.98 -26.82
N SER A 430 13.75 15.21 -25.79
CA SER A 430 14.16 13.82 -25.92
C SER A 430 13.38 12.91 -24.97
N ALA A 431 13.28 11.64 -25.34
CA ALA A 431 12.82 10.58 -24.45
C ALA A 431 13.94 10.04 -23.55
N THR A 432 15.21 10.23 -23.94
CA THR A 432 16.34 9.54 -23.32
C THR A 432 17.57 10.41 -23.09
N MET A 433 17.54 11.68 -23.48
CA MET A 433 18.69 12.58 -23.32
C MET A 433 18.31 13.87 -22.62
N LEU A 434 19.18 14.35 -21.75
CA LEU A 434 19.08 15.63 -21.06
C LEU A 434 20.40 16.39 -21.25
N THR A 435 20.34 17.67 -21.58
CA THR A 435 21.51 18.53 -21.79
C THR A 435 21.44 19.73 -20.86
N ASP A 436 22.54 19.96 -20.14
CA ASP A 436 22.71 21.13 -19.28
C ASP A 436 24.20 21.50 -19.14
N GLY A 437 24.57 22.70 -19.59
CA GLY A 437 25.95 23.19 -19.56
C GLY A 437 26.13 24.53 -18.88
N ALA A 438 25.12 25.02 -18.15
CA ALA A 438 25.18 26.32 -17.48
C ALA A 438 24.58 26.24 -16.07
N ASP A 439 25.24 26.91 -15.12
CA ASP A 439 24.72 27.00 -13.74
C ASP A 439 23.41 27.79 -13.70
N ASP A 440 22.47 27.33 -12.88
CA ASP A 440 21.28 28.09 -12.55
C ASP A 440 21.61 29.36 -11.77
N THR A 441 20.76 30.37 -11.93
CA THR A 441 20.85 31.65 -11.19
C THR A 441 19.59 31.97 -10.40
N ASP A 442 18.59 31.09 -10.45
CA ASP A 442 17.29 31.25 -9.82
C ASP A 442 16.83 29.91 -9.20
N PRO A 443 16.61 29.83 -7.87
CA PRO A 443 16.74 30.92 -6.88
C PRO A 443 18.19 31.40 -6.68
N ALA A 444 18.37 32.59 -6.09
CA ALA A 444 19.68 33.26 -6.01
C ALA A 444 20.75 32.50 -5.19
N ASP A 445 20.32 31.55 -4.38
CA ASP A 445 21.14 30.72 -3.50
C ASP A 445 21.09 29.23 -3.88
N ILE A 446 20.64 28.91 -5.10
CA ILE A 446 20.79 27.55 -5.65
C ILE A 446 22.27 27.17 -5.71
N GLU A 447 22.55 25.90 -5.44
CA GLU A 447 23.88 25.36 -5.55
C GLU A 447 24.43 25.50 -6.99
N PRO A 448 25.64 26.06 -7.17
CA PRO A 448 26.23 26.19 -8.49
C PRO A 448 26.73 24.85 -9.03
N GLY A 449 26.21 24.44 -10.18
CA GLY A 449 26.69 23.29 -10.92
C GLY A 449 25.79 22.97 -12.10
N ASN A 450 26.23 22.03 -12.93
CA ASN A 450 25.48 21.48 -14.06
C ASN A 450 26.20 20.20 -14.58
N LEU A 451 25.69 19.58 -15.63
CA LEU A 451 26.28 18.32 -16.14
C LEU A 451 27.73 18.47 -16.67
N THR A 452 28.22 19.68 -17.00
CA THR A 452 29.63 19.89 -17.38
C THR A 452 30.59 20.05 -16.21
N THR A 453 30.09 20.35 -15.00
CA THR A 453 30.94 20.54 -13.80
C THR A 453 31.25 19.22 -13.11
N LEU A 454 30.44 18.20 -13.35
CA LEU A 454 30.55 16.87 -12.75
C LEU A 454 31.49 15.93 -13.53
N ALA A 455 32.00 14.92 -12.83
CA ALA A 455 32.70 13.80 -13.46
C ALA A 455 31.75 12.95 -14.33
N SER A 456 32.26 11.87 -14.92
CA SER A 456 31.40 10.93 -15.65
C SER A 456 30.30 10.39 -14.72
N LEU A 457 29.04 10.53 -15.15
CA LEU A 457 27.85 10.11 -14.39
C LEU A 457 27.35 8.72 -14.80
N VAL A 458 28.10 7.98 -15.62
CA VAL A 458 27.72 6.62 -16.01
C VAL A 458 27.59 5.74 -14.76
N GLY A 459 26.40 5.21 -14.52
CA GLY A 459 26.05 4.44 -13.32
C GLY A 459 25.25 5.21 -12.26
N ALA A 460 25.20 6.56 -12.32
CA ALA A 460 24.32 7.34 -11.44
C ALA A 460 22.85 7.17 -11.83
N THR A 461 21.99 7.58 -10.90
CA THR A 461 20.56 7.71 -11.10
C THR A 461 20.21 9.17 -11.38
N LEU A 462 19.49 9.42 -12.48
CA LEU A 462 18.83 10.69 -12.77
C LEU A 462 17.43 10.68 -12.15
N VAL A 463 17.10 11.73 -11.40
CA VAL A 463 15.72 12.03 -11.01
C VAL A 463 15.31 13.36 -11.64
N VAL A 464 14.23 13.36 -12.42
CA VAL A 464 13.87 14.50 -13.27
C VAL A 464 12.36 14.67 -13.43
N LEU A 465 11.88 15.92 -13.42
CA LEU A 465 10.52 16.30 -13.78
C LEU A 465 10.37 16.55 -15.28
N ASP A 466 9.20 16.21 -15.84
CA ASP A 466 8.94 16.46 -17.25
C ASP A 466 8.97 17.94 -17.63
N THR A 467 9.40 18.22 -18.86
CA THR A 467 9.59 19.56 -19.43
C THR A 467 8.28 20.23 -19.86
N VAL A 468 7.16 19.51 -19.91
CA VAL A 468 5.92 20.04 -20.45
C VAL A 468 5.14 20.73 -19.34
N GLN A 469 4.87 20.06 -18.23
CA GLN A 469 4.11 20.61 -17.11
C GLN A 469 4.69 20.26 -15.75
N GLY A 470 5.67 19.35 -15.66
CA GLY A 470 6.12 18.80 -14.38
C GLY A 470 5.05 17.95 -13.69
N HIS A 471 4.16 17.34 -14.48
CA HIS A 471 3.16 16.38 -14.01
C HIS A 471 3.81 15.07 -13.55
N SER A 472 4.90 14.65 -14.19
CA SER A 472 5.53 13.37 -13.91
C SER A 472 6.98 13.52 -13.50
N MET A 473 7.42 12.58 -12.66
CA MET A 473 8.81 12.43 -12.26
C MET A 473 9.35 11.13 -12.84
N PHE A 474 10.61 11.10 -13.23
CA PHE A 474 11.26 9.89 -13.71
C PHE A 474 12.51 9.62 -12.90
N ARG A 475 12.72 8.35 -12.56
CA ARG A 475 13.97 7.82 -12.02
C ARG A 475 14.56 6.88 -13.06
N ARG A 476 15.79 7.15 -13.53
CA ARG A 476 16.44 6.38 -14.61
C ARG A 476 17.94 6.26 -14.40
N HIS A 477 18.58 5.22 -14.91
CA HIS A 477 20.03 5.07 -14.82
C HIS A 477 20.74 5.76 -15.99
N ILE A 478 21.82 6.46 -15.69
CA ILE A 478 22.64 7.15 -16.70
C ILE A 478 23.61 6.14 -17.32
N VAL A 479 23.51 5.93 -18.63
CA VAL A 479 24.34 4.98 -19.39
C VAL A 479 25.44 5.65 -20.21
N GLN A 480 25.31 6.95 -20.49
CA GLN A 480 26.33 7.76 -21.17
C GLN A 480 26.36 9.17 -20.59
N HIS A 481 27.56 9.77 -20.51
CA HIS A 481 27.75 11.17 -20.15
C HIS A 481 28.83 11.81 -21.03
N ASP A 482 28.47 12.80 -21.85
CA ASP A 482 29.42 13.70 -22.51
C ASP A 482 29.66 14.96 -21.66
N THR A 483 30.65 14.87 -20.77
CA THR A 483 31.08 15.96 -19.87
C THR A 483 31.46 17.27 -20.57
N GLN A 484 31.77 17.27 -21.88
CA GLN A 484 32.08 18.52 -22.59
C GLN A 484 30.85 19.30 -23.00
N SER A 485 29.77 18.58 -23.33
CA SER A 485 28.50 19.18 -23.73
C SER A 485 27.46 19.16 -22.62
N GLY A 486 27.73 18.47 -21.50
CA GLY A 486 26.78 18.31 -20.40
C GLY A 486 25.57 17.49 -20.82
N THR A 487 25.75 16.49 -21.70
CA THR A 487 24.65 15.67 -22.19
C THR A 487 24.73 14.26 -21.60
N ILE A 488 23.67 13.84 -20.92
CA ILE A 488 23.49 12.49 -20.42
C ILE A 488 22.49 11.70 -21.27
N THR A 489 22.68 10.39 -21.33
CA THR A 489 21.70 9.44 -21.91
C THR A 489 21.28 8.45 -20.85
N VAL A 490 19.97 8.21 -20.73
CA VAL A 490 19.39 7.23 -19.80
C VAL A 490 19.06 5.89 -20.46
N ASP A 491 18.88 4.86 -19.64
CA ASP A 491 18.64 3.46 -20.03
C ASP A 491 17.23 3.18 -20.56
N GLU A 492 16.22 3.89 -20.06
CA GLU A 492 14.82 3.72 -20.46
C GLU A 492 14.16 5.03 -20.89
N ASP A 493 13.17 4.90 -21.79
CA ASP A 493 12.40 6.04 -22.27
C ASP A 493 11.61 6.70 -21.12
N THR A 494 11.56 8.02 -21.14
CA THR A 494 10.74 8.87 -20.27
C THR A 494 9.47 9.35 -20.98
N MET A 495 9.05 8.66 -22.05
CA MET A 495 7.88 9.08 -22.82
C MET A 495 6.59 8.92 -22.04
N LEU A 496 5.79 9.98 -22.01
CA LEU A 496 4.43 9.97 -21.48
C LEU A 496 3.47 10.55 -22.51
N LEU A 497 2.29 9.94 -22.63
CA LEU A 497 1.16 10.50 -23.38
C LEU A 497 1.55 11.12 -24.73
N TRP A 498 2.37 10.39 -25.51
CA TRP A 498 2.78 10.70 -26.88
C TRP A 498 3.81 11.83 -27.07
N TYR A 499 4.47 12.33 -26.01
CA TYR A 499 5.53 13.35 -26.13
C TYR A 499 6.86 12.97 -25.45
N ASN A 500 7.92 13.65 -25.87
CA ASN A 500 9.26 13.56 -25.28
C ASN A 500 9.34 14.41 -24.00
N ALA A 501 9.63 13.79 -22.86
CA ALA A 501 9.50 14.43 -21.55
C ALA A 501 10.74 15.21 -21.08
N LEU A 502 11.91 14.99 -21.67
CA LEU A 502 13.16 15.68 -21.27
C LEU A 502 13.40 16.89 -22.17
N GLY A 503 13.63 18.06 -21.57
CA GLY A 503 13.75 19.32 -22.30
C GLY A 503 14.08 20.50 -21.41
N TRP A 504 13.94 21.70 -21.96
CA TRP A 504 14.22 22.95 -21.25
C TRP A 504 13.36 23.07 -19.98
N GLY A 505 13.98 23.48 -18.87
CA GLY A 505 13.29 23.72 -17.60
C GLY A 505 12.87 22.45 -16.86
N SER A 506 13.22 21.25 -17.35
CA SER A 506 13.12 20.03 -16.56
C SER A 506 14.00 20.16 -15.32
N LYS A 507 13.39 20.19 -14.14
CA LYS A 507 14.10 20.22 -12.86
C LYS A 507 14.61 18.83 -12.52
N TYR A 508 15.88 18.70 -12.15
CA TYR A 508 16.54 17.42 -11.95
C TYR A 508 17.62 17.46 -10.87
N TYR A 509 17.95 16.27 -10.39
CA TYR A 509 19.18 16.00 -9.64
C TYR A 509 19.73 14.64 -10.05
N VAL A 510 21.00 14.39 -9.75
CA VAL A 510 21.64 13.09 -9.95
C VAL A 510 22.10 12.54 -8.61
N GLU A 511 22.02 11.23 -8.41
CA GLU A 511 22.42 10.57 -7.16
C GLU A 511 23.13 9.23 -7.42
N ASP A 512 23.67 8.64 -6.35
CA ASP A 512 24.20 7.27 -6.31
C ASP A 512 25.54 7.06 -7.05
N LEU A 513 26.49 7.98 -6.86
CA LEU A 513 27.88 7.79 -7.28
C LEU A 513 28.87 8.33 -6.24
N PRO A 514 30.08 7.73 -6.11
CA PRO A 514 31.11 8.23 -5.20
C PRO A 514 31.62 9.62 -5.60
N SER A 515 31.56 9.98 -6.89
CA SER A 515 31.96 11.31 -7.36
C SER A 515 31.00 12.43 -6.96
N LEU A 516 29.83 12.09 -6.42
CA LEU A 516 28.84 13.02 -5.88
C LEU A 516 28.90 13.12 -4.35
N LEU A 517 29.79 12.36 -3.69
CA LEU A 517 29.92 12.38 -2.22
C LEU A 517 30.79 13.56 -1.81
N ASP A 518 30.18 14.71 -1.61
CA ASP A 518 30.89 15.99 -1.61
C ASP A 518 30.69 16.84 -0.34
N GLN A 519 29.73 16.47 0.52
CA GLN A 519 29.50 17.13 1.80
C GLN A 519 29.16 16.19 2.98
N PRO A 520 29.33 16.66 4.24
CA PRO A 520 28.96 15.88 5.43
C PRO A 520 27.46 15.56 5.50
N GLY A 521 27.14 14.30 5.79
CA GLY A 521 25.76 13.81 5.89
C GLY A 521 25.32 12.98 4.69
N GLU A 522 26.12 12.91 3.64
CA GLU A 522 25.86 12.07 2.47
C GLU A 522 26.55 10.70 2.57
N TRP A 523 26.01 9.74 1.82
CA TRP A 523 26.56 8.39 1.76
C TRP A 523 26.41 7.74 0.38
N TRP A 524 27.24 6.74 0.11
CA TRP A 524 27.19 5.94 -1.10
C TRP A 524 27.47 4.47 -0.78
N PHE A 525 26.77 3.55 -1.44
CA PHE A 525 26.97 2.11 -1.28
C PHE A 525 27.50 1.48 -2.56
N ASP A 526 28.64 0.83 -2.48
CA ASP A 526 29.19 0.04 -3.58
C ASP A 526 28.59 -1.36 -3.56
N VAL A 527 27.57 -1.60 -4.39
CA VAL A 527 26.92 -2.90 -4.53
C VAL A 527 27.91 -4.03 -4.88
N ALA A 528 28.97 -3.73 -5.64
CA ALA A 528 29.92 -4.75 -6.08
C ALA A 528 30.84 -5.24 -4.95
N THR A 529 31.15 -4.36 -3.99
CA THR A 529 32.01 -4.68 -2.84
C THR A 529 31.25 -4.81 -1.52
N GLN A 530 29.95 -4.47 -1.50
CA GLN A 530 29.08 -4.38 -0.33
C GLN A 530 29.62 -3.42 0.74
N GLN A 531 30.27 -2.33 0.30
CA GLN A 531 30.86 -1.33 1.18
C GLN A 531 30.03 -0.05 1.22
N LEU A 532 29.74 0.42 2.43
CA LEU A 532 29.06 1.70 2.68
C LEU A 532 30.10 2.76 3.00
N TYR A 533 30.06 3.87 2.25
CA TYR A 533 30.88 5.06 2.43
C TYR A 533 29.99 6.19 2.95
N LEU A 534 30.36 6.80 4.06
CA LEU A 534 29.61 7.89 4.70
C LEU A 534 30.55 9.06 4.97
N TRP A 535 30.25 10.24 4.42
CA TRP A 535 30.88 11.46 4.90
C TRP A 535 30.23 11.83 6.23
N SER A 536 30.92 11.50 7.31
CA SER A 536 30.30 11.53 8.64
C SER A 536 30.07 12.97 9.12
N PRO A 537 28.86 13.32 9.60
CA PRO A 537 28.58 14.62 10.19
C PRO A 537 29.59 15.03 11.27
N GLY A 538 30.29 16.16 11.05
CA GLY A 538 31.31 16.68 11.97
C GLY A 538 32.53 15.77 12.16
N GLY A 539 32.80 14.85 11.22
CA GLY A 539 33.94 13.92 11.25
C GLY A 539 33.88 12.87 12.36
N GLN A 540 32.73 12.71 13.02
CA GLN A 540 32.56 11.77 14.12
C GLN A 540 32.62 10.33 13.63
N ASN A 541 32.98 9.38 14.50
CA ASN A 541 32.89 7.98 14.11
C ASN A 541 31.41 7.58 13.97
N PRO A 542 30.95 7.04 12.82
CA PRO A 542 29.55 6.67 12.63
C PRO A 542 29.00 5.67 13.66
N ALA A 543 29.84 4.81 14.24
CA ALA A 543 29.42 3.92 15.33
C ALA A 543 29.00 4.65 16.62
N THR A 544 29.22 5.97 16.70
CA THR A 544 28.81 6.83 17.81
C THR A 544 27.65 7.76 17.48
N LEU A 545 27.30 7.86 16.20
CA LEU A 545 26.09 8.52 15.73
C LEU A 545 24.99 7.46 15.79
N ALA A 546 23.85 7.74 16.40
CA ALA A 546 22.73 6.80 16.52
C ALA A 546 22.08 6.55 15.15
N LEU A 547 22.83 5.96 14.22
CA LEU A 547 22.45 5.71 12.85
C LEU A 547 21.85 4.31 12.73
N GLU A 548 20.78 4.22 11.95
CA GLU A 548 20.15 2.97 11.52
C GLU A 548 20.28 2.87 9.99
N ILE A 549 20.64 1.68 9.50
CA ILE A 549 20.80 1.38 8.07
C ILE A 549 19.82 0.27 7.71
N SER A 550 18.92 0.50 6.75
CA SER A 550 17.93 -0.49 6.34
C SER A 550 18.58 -1.74 5.69
N THR A 551 17.98 -2.89 5.95
CA THR A 551 18.50 -4.20 5.50
C THR A 551 17.40 -5.19 5.08
N GLN A 552 16.13 -4.88 5.35
CA GLN A 552 15.00 -5.77 5.14
C GLN A 552 13.97 -5.14 4.20
N ASP A 553 13.44 -5.93 3.27
CA ASP A 553 12.46 -5.45 2.30
C ASP A 553 11.06 -5.25 2.88
N SER A 554 10.63 -6.12 3.80
CA SER A 554 9.24 -6.14 4.27
C SER A 554 9.11 -6.46 5.74
N ALA A 555 8.10 -5.84 6.36
CA ALA A 555 7.81 -6.02 7.78
C ALA A 555 6.81 -7.13 8.02
N MET A 556 5.70 -7.16 7.27
CA MET A 556 4.63 -8.13 7.48
C MET A 556 3.97 -8.60 6.18
N ASP A 557 3.77 -9.91 6.07
CA ASP A 557 3.08 -10.58 4.97
C ASP A 557 1.82 -11.30 5.45
N LEU A 558 0.68 -10.85 4.95
CA LEU A 558 -0.67 -11.35 5.21
C LEU A 558 -1.25 -12.15 4.04
N SER A 559 -0.46 -12.45 3.00
CA SER A 559 -0.94 -13.17 1.81
C SER A 559 -1.47 -14.56 2.19
N GLY A 560 -2.67 -14.88 1.72
CA GLY A 560 -3.37 -16.13 2.04
C GLY A 560 -3.83 -16.25 3.50
N ARG A 561 -3.79 -15.17 4.29
CA ARG A 561 -4.22 -15.16 5.70
C ARG A 561 -5.56 -14.49 5.87
N SER A 562 -6.39 -15.06 6.74
CA SER A 562 -7.72 -14.55 7.07
C SER A 562 -7.85 -14.37 8.58
N PHE A 563 -8.68 -13.40 8.97
CA PHE A 563 -9.02 -13.09 10.35
C PHE A 563 -7.80 -12.89 11.24
N VAL A 564 -6.80 -12.17 10.71
CA VAL A 564 -5.64 -11.69 11.46
C VAL A 564 -5.90 -10.26 11.92
N THR A 565 -5.75 -10.01 13.21
CA THR A 565 -5.79 -8.66 13.80
C THR A 565 -4.39 -8.24 14.22
N VAL A 566 -3.95 -7.06 13.80
CA VAL A 566 -2.72 -6.41 14.27
C VAL A 566 -3.11 -5.14 15.00
N ASP A 567 -2.72 -5.00 16.27
CA ASP A 567 -3.11 -3.88 17.12
C ASP A 567 -1.92 -3.26 17.87
N GLY A 568 -1.61 -2.00 17.57
CA GLY A 568 -0.66 -1.19 18.33
C GLY A 568 0.82 -1.32 17.95
N LEU A 569 1.15 -1.95 16.83
CA LEU A 569 2.53 -2.14 16.38
C LEU A 569 2.99 -0.97 15.49
N THR A 570 4.27 -0.63 15.62
CA THR A 570 4.98 0.32 14.76
C THR A 570 5.94 -0.45 13.85
N PHE A 571 6.00 -0.12 12.56
CA PHE A 571 6.85 -0.74 11.54
C PHE A 571 7.70 0.33 10.85
N GLU A 572 9.04 0.22 10.92
CA GLU A 572 9.94 1.27 10.42
C GLU A 572 11.20 0.75 9.68
N PHE A 573 11.66 1.52 8.69
CA PHE A 573 12.94 1.35 7.96
C PHE A 573 13.03 0.09 7.09
N PHE A 574 12.04 -0.09 6.21
CA PHE A 574 11.98 -1.22 5.27
C PHE A 574 12.24 -0.79 3.82
N ASP A 575 13.10 -1.52 3.10
CA ASP A 575 13.50 -1.17 1.74
C ASP A 575 12.37 -1.30 0.70
N GLY A 576 11.33 -2.08 1.01
CA GLY A 576 10.18 -2.38 0.16
C GLY A 576 8.82 -2.12 0.82
N ASP A 577 7.91 -3.09 0.69
CA ASP A 577 6.54 -3.00 1.20
C ASP A 577 6.51 -3.26 2.71
N VAL A 578 6.06 -2.28 3.50
CA VAL A 578 5.98 -2.43 4.97
C VAL A 578 4.99 -3.53 5.32
N ILE A 579 3.75 -3.46 4.83
CA ILE A 579 2.73 -4.50 5.01
C ILE A 579 2.18 -4.94 3.65
N SER A 580 2.16 -6.24 3.40
CA SER A 580 1.70 -6.81 2.14
C SER A 580 0.59 -7.86 2.34
N LEU A 581 -0.37 -7.88 1.42
CA LEU A 581 -1.37 -8.92 1.24
C LEU A 581 -1.52 -9.12 -0.27
N LYS A 582 -0.82 -10.10 -0.83
CA LYS A 582 -0.72 -10.33 -2.27
C LYS A 582 -1.10 -11.76 -2.61
N ASN A 583 -2.40 -12.00 -2.81
CA ASN A 583 -2.95 -13.32 -3.08
C ASN A 583 -2.74 -13.75 -4.54
N GLY A 584 -2.30 -15.00 -4.70
CA GLY A 584 -2.29 -15.73 -5.96
C GLY A 584 -3.68 -16.27 -6.36
N GLU A 585 -3.71 -17.11 -7.40
CA GLU A 585 -4.94 -17.64 -8.01
C GLU A 585 -5.72 -18.62 -7.11
N GLN A 586 -5.07 -19.18 -6.10
CA GLN A 586 -5.66 -20.18 -5.19
C GLN A 586 -5.60 -19.73 -3.73
N GLU A 587 -5.42 -18.44 -3.51
CA GLU A 587 -5.32 -17.83 -2.19
C GLU A 587 -6.47 -16.84 -1.98
N LEU A 588 -6.95 -16.77 -0.75
CA LEU A 588 -7.96 -15.82 -0.31
C LEU A 588 -7.55 -15.18 1.01
N SER A 589 -8.12 -14.03 1.30
CA SER A 589 -7.91 -13.35 2.58
C SER A 589 -9.18 -12.64 2.99
N THR A 590 -9.73 -13.01 4.15
CA THR A 590 -11.00 -12.46 4.63
C THR A 590 -10.84 -11.87 6.02
N GLY A 591 -11.38 -10.67 6.25
CA GLY A 591 -11.54 -10.10 7.59
C GLY A 591 -10.25 -9.76 8.33
N ASN A 592 -9.18 -9.41 7.61
CA ASN A 592 -7.96 -8.92 8.23
C ASN A 592 -8.13 -7.47 8.71
N LEU A 593 -7.64 -7.19 9.92
CA LEU A 593 -7.79 -5.90 10.60
C LEU A 593 -6.43 -5.37 11.05
N LEU A 594 -6.09 -4.17 10.60
CA LEU A 594 -4.98 -3.36 11.12
C LEU A 594 -5.57 -2.20 11.92
N ARG A 595 -5.23 -2.11 13.20
CA ARG A 595 -5.72 -1.07 14.11
C ARG A 595 -4.56 -0.45 14.89
N ASN A 596 -4.56 0.86 15.11
CA ASN A 596 -3.50 1.53 15.87
C ASN A 596 -2.08 1.19 15.35
N VAL A 597 -1.94 0.98 14.05
CA VAL A 597 -0.67 0.61 13.41
C VAL A 597 0.03 1.87 12.91
N ASP A 598 1.33 1.94 13.14
CA ASP A 598 2.19 2.98 12.56
C ASP A 598 3.11 2.34 11.52
N GLY A 599 3.06 2.77 10.27
CA GLY A 599 4.03 2.42 9.24
C GLY A 599 4.82 3.66 8.85
N ARG A 600 6.15 3.67 9.04
CA ARG A 600 6.99 4.83 8.70
C ARG A 600 8.25 4.42 7.95
N TYR A 601 8.74 5.29 7.07
CA TYR A 601 10.02 5.08 6.36
C TYR A 601 10.09 3.71 5.66
N GLY A 602 9.27 3.57 4.62
CA GLY A 602 9.24 2.41 3.74
C GLY A 602 9.19 2.83 2.26
N ASN A 603 9.18 1.86 1.34
CA ASN A 603 8.87 2.17 -0.06
C ASN A 603 7.36 2.32 -0.27
N ILE A 604 6.60 1.26 0.07
CA ILE A 604 5.14 1.25 0.04
C ILE A 604 4.63 0.88 1.43
N GLY A 605 3.69 1.66 1.97
CA GLY A 605 3.12 1.39 3.30
C GLY A 605 2.30 0.10 3.31
N ILE A 606 1.21 0.05 2.54
CA ILE A 606 0.33 -1.13 2.45
C ILE A 606 0.09 -1.51 0.99
N SER A 607 0.34 -2.77 0.65
CA SER A 607 0.06 -3.34 -0.67
C SER A 607 -1.00 -4.44 -0.60
N LEU A 608 -2.15 -4.21 -1.23
CA LEU A 608 -3.23 -5.18 -1.42
C LEU A 608 -3.32 -5.62 -2.88
N SER A 609 -3.26 -6.93 -3.13
CA SER A 609 -3.37 -7.53 -4.45
C SER A 609 -4.13 -8.86 -4.44
N GLN A 610 -4.98 -9.06 -5.45
CA GLN A 610 -5.60 -10.34 -5.77
C GLN A 610 -5.37 -10.70 -7.24
N ASN A 611 -4.93 -11.92 -7.51
CA ASN A 611 -5.02 -12.52 -8.85
C ASN A 611 -6.39 -13.20 -9.01
N THR A 612 -7.17 -12.80 -10.02
CA THR A 612 -8.56 -13.27 -10.21
C THR A 612 -8.72 -14.39 -11.25
N LEU A 613 -7.63 -14.92 -11.81
CA LEU A 613 -7.69 -16.06 -12.76
C LEU A 613 -8.19 -17.36 -12.11
N GLY A 614 -8.14 -17.47 -10.79
CA GLY A 614 -8.73 -18.56 -10.04
C GLY A 614 -10.26 -18.51 -9.88
N ALA A 615 -10.80 -19.49 -9.17
CA ALA A 615 -12.22 -19.57 -8.84
C ALA A 615 -12.72 -18.34 -8.06
N ASP A 616 -14.02 -18.04 -8.18
CA ASP A 616 -14.61 -16.81 -7.63
C ASP A 616 -14.59 -16.70 -6.10
N VAL A 617 -14.31 -17.79 -5.40
CA VAL A 617 -14.10 -17.83 -3.95
C VAL A 617 -12.76 -17.22 -3.51
N PHE A 618 -11.81 -17.05 -4.43
CA PHE A 618 -10.50 -16.45 -4.17
C PHE A 618 -10.57 -14.94 -4.37
N VAL A 619 -10.62 -14.24 -3.24
CA VAL A 619 -10.84 -12.80 -3.13
C VAL A 619 -10.17 -12.26 -1.85
N VAL A 620 -9.85 -10.97 -1.86
CA VAL A 620 -9.61 -10.21 -0.64
C VAL A 620 -10.93 -9.58 -0.22
N ASP A 621 -11.47 -10.00 0.93
CA ASP A 621 -12.79 -9.56 1.39
C ASP A 621 -12.71 -8.99 2.81
N GLY A 622 -13.15 -7.74 2.99
CA GLY A 622 -13.28 -7.16 4.32
C GLY A 622 -11.95 -6.79 4.98
N PHE A 623 -10.96 -6.34 4.21
CA PHE A 623 -9.74 -5.74 4.77
C PHE A 623 -10.07 -4.41 5.45
N VAL A 624 -9.61 -4.23 6.69
CA VAL A 624 -9.85 -3.00 7.47
C VAL A 624 -8.52 -2.40 7.94
N LEU A 625 -8.32 -1.10 7.68
CA LEU A 625 -7.32 -0.27 8.33
C LEU A 625 -8.04 0.83 9.12
N GLU A 626 -7.74 0.94 10.42
CA GLU A 626 -8.34 1.98 11.25
C GLU A 626 -7.43 2.56 12.34
N ASP A 627 -7.69 3.81 12.71
CA ASP A 627 -7.02 4.52 13.81
C ASP A 627 -5.48 4.47 13.73
N SER A 628 -4.95 4.53 12.50
CA SER A 628 -3.55 4.21 12.16
C SER A 628 -2.82 5.38 11.46
N GLU A 629 -1.50 5.32 11.35
CA GLU A 629 -0.67 6.29 10.63
C GLU A 629 0.22 5.58 9.61
N ILE A 630 0.23 6.08 8.37
CA ILE A 630 1.15 5.61 7.32
C ILE A 630 1.90 6.82 6.75
N ALA A 631 3.18 6.92 7.06
CA ALA A 631 3.96 8.12 6.80
C ALA A 631 5.34 7.88 6.18
N HIS A 632 5.90 8.89 5.52
CA HIS A 632 7.27 8.85 4.99
C HIS A 632 7.53 7.66 4.04
N MET A 633 6.57 7.36 3.16
CA MET A 633 6.72 6.32 2.14
C MET A 633 7.31 6.91 0.87
N ASP A 634 8.41 6.33 0.38
CA ASP A 634 9.11 6.83 -0.80
C ASP A 634 8.23 6.79 -2.06
N THR A 635 7.36 5.78 -2.19
CA THR A 635 6.50 5.57 -3.37
C THR A 635 5.01 5.73 -3.09
N LYS A 636 4.42 4.98 -2.14
CA LYS A 636 2.96 5.03 -1.86
C LYS A 636 2.65 4.77 -0.40
N GLY A 637 1.62 5.43 0.13
CA GLY A 637 1.04 5.06 1.41
C GLY A 637 0.25 3.75 1.31
N LEU A 638 -0.62 3.63 0.30
CA LEU A 638 -1.45 2.45 0.09
C LEU A 638 -1.66 2.20 -1.42
N LEU A 639 -1.51 0.94 -1.82
CA LEU A 639 -1.88 0.44 -3.15
C LEU A 639 -2.89 -0.70 -3.02
N SER A 640 -4.11 -0.46 -3.51
CA SER A 640 -5.14 -1.49 -3.67
C SER A 640 -5.36 -1.75 -5.16
N SER A 641 -5.04 -2.95 -5.62
CA SER A 641 -5.21 -3.32 -7.02
C SER A 641 -5.50 -4.81 -7.17
N TYR A 642 -6.00 -5.24 -8.32
CA TYR A 642 -6.09 -6.65 -8.62
C TYR A 642 -5.85 -6.88 -10.11
N TRP A 643 -5.56 -8.13 -10.47
CA TRP A 643 -5.12 -8.50 -11.80
C TRP A 643 -5.90 -9.70 -12.32
N TRP A 644 -6.39 -9.61 -13.56
CA TRP A 644 -7.19 -10.66 -14.20
C TRP A 644 -6.55 -11.28 -15.44
N GLY A 645 -5.31 -10.93 -15.81
CA GLY A 645 -4.61 -11.53 -16.95
C GLY A 645 -3.75 -10.56 -17.77
N VAL A 646 -2.69 -11.04 -18.42
CA VAL A 646 -1.89 -10.24 -19.36
C VAL A 646 -2.62 -10.16 -20.70
N GLY A 647 -2.81 -8.95 -21.23
CA GLY A 647 -3.41 -8.74 -22.54
C GLY A 647 -4.89 -9.09 -22.61
N LEU A 648 -5.54 -9.26 -21.45
CA LEU A 648 -6.99 -9.35 -21.35
C LEU A 648 -7.58 -7.95 -21.34
N GLU A 649 -8.63 -7.79 -22.14
CA GLU A 649 -9.35 -6.53 -22.24
C GLU A 649 -10.42 -6.44 -21.15
N PRO A 650 -11.00 -5.26 -20.89
CA PRO A 650 -12.09 -5.11 -19.93
C PRO A 650 -13.30 -6.01 -20.22
N GLU A 651 -13.55 -6.41 -21.47
CA GLU A 651 -14.60 -7.37 -21.80
C GLU A 651 -14.36 -8.78 -21.21
N ASP A 652 -13.11 -9.14 -20.93
CA ASP A 652 -12.72 -10.40 -20.28
C ASP A 652 -12.85 -10.35 -18.74
N PHE A 653 -13.26 -9.20 -18.19
CA PHE A 653 -13.44 -9.03 -16.76
C PHE A 653 -14.48 -10.03 -16.21
N THR A 654 -14.07 -10.80 -15.20
CA THR A 654 -14.91 -11.79 -14.55
C THR A 654 -15.57 -11.24 -13.28
N ARG A 655 -14.76 -10.73 -12.35
CA ARG A 655 -15.18 -10.23 -11.04
C ARG A 655 -14.14 -9.27 -10.42
N PRO A 656 -14.55 -8.45 -9.44
CA PRO A 656 -13.61 -7.74 -8.58
C PRO A 656 -12.75 -8.71 -7.75
N GLY A 657 -11.48 -8.37 -7.54
CA GLY A 657 -10.57 -9.17 -6.71
C GLY A 657 -10.46 -8.70 -5.26
N ILE A 658 -10.83 -7.46 -4.98
CA ILE A 658 -10.81 -6.87 -3.63
C ILE A 658 -12.20 -6.24 -3.41
N VAL A 659 -12.87 -6.63 -2.33
CA VAL A 659 -14.23 -6.18 -1.99
C VAL A 659 -14.37 -5.89 -0.49
N ASN A 660 -15.35 -5.07 -0.14
CA ASN A 660 -15.69 -4.69 1.24
C ASN A 660 -14.54 -4.09 2.05
N GLN A 661 -13.57 -3.45 1.39
CA GLN A 661 -12.44 -2.83 2.09
C GLN A 661 -12.86 -1.53 2.78
N VAL A 662 -12.33 -1.30 3.98
CA VAL A 662 -12.61 -0.12 4.80
C VAL A 662 -11.31 0.51 5.28
N ILE A 663 -11.09 1.77 4.93
CA ILE A 663 -9.98 2.58 5.41
C ILE A 663 -10.57 3.76 6.16
N ARG A 664 -10.32 3.85 7.48
CA ARG A 664 -10.95 4.89 8.28
C ARG A 664 -10.11 5.48 9.40
N ASN A 665 -10.44 6.70 9.82
CA ASN A 665 -9.84 7.37 10.97
C ASN A 665 -8.30 7.33 10.99
N SER A 666 -7.66 7.33 9.81
CA SER A 666 -6.21 7.15 9.70
C SER A 666 -5.54 8.36 9.08
N GLU A 667 -4.26 8.55 9.40
CA GLU A 667 -3.43 9.65 8.93
C GLU A 667 -2.42 9.14 7.88
N PHE A 668 -2.27 9.87 6.78
CA PHE A 668 -1.40 9.52 5.66
C PHE A 668 -0.58 10.74 5.25
N HIS A 669 0.75 10.70 5.41
CA HIS A 669 1.54 11.89 5.13
C HIS A 669 3.01 11.69 4.75
N HIS A 670 3.60 12.71 4.10
CA HIS A 670 4.94 12.67 3.51
C HIS A 670 5.11 11.51 2.53
N LEU A 671 4.23 11.45 1.54
CA LEU A 671 4.16 10.34 0.60
C LEU A 671 4.72 10.72 -0.77
N ALA A 672 5.46 9.78 -1.36
CA ALA A 672 5.81 9.71 -2.77
C ALA A 672 6.87 10.72 -3.27
N PHE A 673 7.58 11.43 -2.38
CA PHE A 673 8.61 12.40 -2.77
C PHE A 673 9.88 11.80 -3.39
N ARG A 674 10.08 10.48 -3.28
CA ARG A 674 11.25 9.75 -3.80
C ARG A 674 10.85 8.48 -4.55
N SER A 675 9.75 8.57 -5.30
CA SER A 675 9.07 7.41 -5.86
C SER A 675 9.90 6.64 -6.89
N ASP A 676 9.72 5.32 -6.90
CA ASP A 676 10.30 4.42 -7.91
C ASP A 676 9.44 4.30 -9.18
N ILE A 677 8.31 5.01 -9.24
CA ILE A 677 7.39 4.96 -10.38
C ILE A 677 7.13 6.36 -10.95
N ASP A 678 6.77 6.41 -12.23
CA ASP A 678 6.63 7.68 -12.96
C ASP A 678 5.42 8.54 -12.51
N PHE A 679 4.50 7.95 -11.72
CA PHE A 679 3.27 8.57 -11.21
C PHE A 679 3.16 8.43 -9.68
N PRO A 680 3.82 9.31 -8.93
CA PRO A 680 3.99 9.24 -7.46
C PRO A 680 2.73 9.67 -6.69
N VAL A 681 1.55 9.10 -7.01
CA VAL A 681 0.31 9.38 -6.23
C VAL A 681 0.42 8.78 -4.83
N GLY A 682 -0.10 9.48 -3.81
CA GLY A 682 -0.01 9.07 -2.41
C GLY A 682 -0.69 7.73 -2.13
N LEU A 683 -2.02 7.68 -2.31
CA LEU A 683 -2.81 6.44 -2.19
C LEU A 683 -3.48 6.11 -3.53
N ALA A 684 -3.54 4.83 -3.90
CA ALA A 684 -4.13 4.38 -5.16
C ALA A 684 -5.11 3.21 -4.96
N PHE A 685 -6.32 3.38 -5.48
CA PHE A 685 -7.36 2.37 -5.57
C PHE A 685 -7.66 2.11 -7.06
N LEU A 686 -7.12 1.02 -7.58
CA LEU A 686 -7.31 0.62 -8.98
C LEU A 686 -8.49 -0.34 -9.08
N TYR A 687 -9.47 -0.02 -9.93
CA TYR A 687 -10.68 -0.84 -10.12
C TYR A 687 -11.49 -1.05 -8.83
N ALA A 688 -11.57 -0.01 -8.00
CA ALA A 688 -12.23 -0.08 -6.70
C ALA A 688 -13.66 -0.62 -6.79
N ASP A 689 -14.00 -1.55 -5.91
CA ASP A 689 -15.34 -2.08 -5.72
C ASP A 689 -15.64 -2.20 -4.23
N SER A 690 -16.88 -1.90 -3.82
CA SER A 690 -17.35 -2.06 -2.45
C SER A 690 -16.38 -1.46 -1.42
N THR A 691 -15.97 -0.20 -1.62
CA THR A 691 -14.86 0.44 -0.91
C THR A 691 -15.37 1.61 -0.06
N ARG A 692 -14.96 1.67 1.21
CA ARG A 692 -15.24 2.80 2.11
C ARG A 692 -13.95 3.47 2.55
N PHE A 693 -13.86 4.79 2.33
CA PHE A 693 -12.74 5.64 2.75
C PHE A 693 -13.29 6.79 3.61
N GLU A 694 -13.17 6.67 4.94
CA GLU A 694 -13.97 7.47 5.88
C GLU A 694 -13.15 8.13 7.01
N GLY A 695 -13.28 9.43 7.22
CA GLY A 695 -12.69 10.10 8.39
C GLY A 695 -11.16 10.16 8.40
N ASN A 696 -10.51 9.98 7.25
CA ASN A 696 -9.05 9.98 7.15
C ASN A 696 -8.49 11.40 6.95
N HIS A 697 -7.22 11.59 7.29
CA HIS A 697 -6.46 12.81 7.02
C HIS A 697 -5.29 12.47 6.10
N VAL A 698 -5.29 13.03 4.90
CA VAL A 698 -4.24 12.83 3.89
C VAL A 698 -3.55 14.15 3.62
N HIS A 699 -2.25 14.26 3.92
CA HIS A 699 -1.52 15.53 3.80
C HIS A 699 -0.04 15.39 3.42
N HIS A 700 0.55 16.45 2.85
CA HIS A 700 1.97 16.47 2.43
C HIS A 700 2.28 15.33 1.46
N VAL A 701 1.74 15.44 0.25
CA VAL A 701 1.89 14.43 -0.79
C VAL A 701 2.53 15.07 -2.02
N ALA A 702 3.52 14.40 -2.59
CA ALA A 702 4.25 14.87 -3.76
C ALA A 702 3.32 15.18 -4.95
N HIS A 703 2.34 14.30 -5.18
CA HIS A 703 1.37 14.39 -6.28
C HIS A 703 -0.07 14.34 -5.74
N CYS A 704 -0.95 13.54 -6.35
CA CYS A 704 -2.34 13.43 -5.93
C CYS A 704 -2.37 12.81 -4.53
N GLY A 705 -3.22 13.32 -3.64
CA GLY A 705 -3.41 12.74 -2.31
C GLY A 705 -3.93 11.31 -2.43
N VAL A 706 -5.12 11.18 -3.00
CA VAL A 706 -5.76 9.88 -3.28
C VAL A 706 -6.21 9.78 -4.72
N ASN A 707 -6.03 8.62 -5.33
CA ASN A 707 -6.48 8.33 -6.69
C ASN A 707 -7.42 7.11 -6.71
N PHE A 708 -8.65 7.31 -7.20
CA PHE A 708 -9.53 6.22 -7.63
C PHE A 708 -9.44 6.13 -9.15
N TRP A 709 -8.81 5.08 -9.64
CA TRP A 709 -8.50 4.97 -11.06
C TRP A 709 -9.14 3.74 -11.69
N ALA A 710 -9.76 3.97 -12.84
CA ALA A 710 -10.44 3.02 -13.68
C ALA A 710 -11.65 2.35 -13.02
N SER A 711 -12.84 2.58 -13.57
CA SER A 711 -13.96 1.64 -13.42
C SER A 711 -13.79 0.47 -14.40
N VAL A 712 -14.71 -0.51 -14.38
CA VAL A 712 -14.77 -1.54 -15.42
C VAL A 712 -16.17 -1.58 -16.04
N ASN A 713 -16.24 -1.48 -17.36
CA ASN A 713 -17.43 -1.81 -18.13
C ASN A 713 -17.08 -2.80 -19.26
N THR A 714 -18.02 -3.68 -19.58
CA THR A 714 -17.78 -4.84 -20.47
C THR A 714 -18.53 -4.72 -21.80
N THR A 715 -18.90 -3.51 -22.21
CA THR A 715 -19.68 -3.26 -23.44
C THR A 715 -18.95 -2.28 -24.34
N ASP A 716 -19.14 -2.40 -25.65
CA ASP A 716 -18.54 -1.51 -26.66
C ASP A 716 -19.11 -0.07 -26.64
N LYS A 717 -19.93 0.28 -25.65
CA LYS A 717 -20.48 1.64 -25.51
C LYS A 717 -19.38 2.56 -24.99
N GLU A 718 -19.41 3.81 -25.45
CA GLU A 718 -18.57 4.86 -24.87
C GLU A 718 -19.32 5.65 -23.76
N TYR A 719 -20.65 5.69 -23.81
CA TYR A 719 -21.50 6.43 -22.86
C TYR A 719 -22.91 5.81 -22.78
N GLY A 720 -23.73 6.29 -21.84
CA GLY A 720 -25.12 5.84 -21.71
C GLY A 720 -25.25 4.38 -21.22
N PHE A 721 -24.38 4.03 -20.26
CA PHE A 721 -24.37 2.72 -19.64
C PHE A 721 -25.57 2.53 -18.70
N ALA A 722 -26.20 1.37 -18.75
CA ALA A 722 -27.08 0.90 -17.70
C ALA A 722 -26.25 0.48 -16.48
N PRO A 723 -26.78 0.57 -15.25
CA PRO A 723 -26.03 0.23 -14.03
C PRO A 723 -25.36 -1.16 -14.09
N GLU A 724 -26.03 -2.17 -14.64
CA GLU A 724 -25.50 -3.53 -14.77
C GLU A 724 -24.34 -3.69 -15.77
N GLU A 725 -24.10 -2.70 -16.64
CA GLU A 725 -22.97 -2.69 -17.58
C GLU A 725 -21.66 -2.24 -16.91
N ILE A 726 -21.75 -1.53 -15.77
CA ILE A 726 -20.62 -1.06 -14.98
C ILE A 726 -20.38 -2.06 -13.84
N LYS A 727 -19.26 -2.79 -13.93
CA LYS A 727 -18.96 -3.97 -13.12
C LYS A 727 -18.27 -3.68 -11.79
N THR A 728 -17.71 -2.48 -11.62
CA THR A 728 -17.11 -2.02 -10.37
C THR A 728 -17.84 -0.78 -9.88
N GLY A 729 -17.99 -0.63 -8.57
CA GLY A 729 -18.67 0.53 -7.99
C GLY A 729 -18.82 0.44 -6.49
N GLU A 730 -19.86 1.09 -5.97
CA GLU A 730 -20.19 1.06 -4.52
C GLU A 730 -19.03 1.64 -3.70
N ILE A 731 -18.64 2.86 -4.06
CA ILE A 731 -17.50 3.59 -3.48
C ILE A 731 -18.03 4.76 -2.64
N LEU A 732 -17.63 4.79 -1.37
CA LEU A 732 -17.91 5.90 -0.46
C LEU A 732 -16.62 6.59 -0.03
N VAL A 733 -16.55 7.90 -0.23
CA VAL A 733 -15.50 8.78 0.31
C VAL A 733 -16.17 9.79 1.24
N LYS A 734 -15.99 9.64 2.55
CA LYS A 734 -16.78 10.40 3.54
C LYS A 734 -15.95 11.03 4.65
N ASP A 735 -16.23 12.30 4.98
CA ASP A 735 -15.69 13.01 6.15
C ASP A 735 -14.15 13.04 6.23
N ASN A 736 -13.44 12.98 5.10
CA ASN A 736 -11.98 13.03 5.07
C ASN A 736 -11.47 14.47 4.95
N ILE A 737 -10.24 14.70 5.41
CA ILE A 737 -9.48 15.93 5.17
C ILE A 737 -8.35 15.60 4.19
N PHE A 738 -8.34 16.27 3.05
CA PHE A 738 -7.25 16.24 2.10
C PHE A 738 -6.62 17.62 2.04
N GLU A 739 -5.33 17.72 2.34
CA GLU A 739 -4.63 19.00 2.27
C GLU A 739 -3.18 18.90 1.86
N LYS A 740 -2.57 20.00 1.40
CA LYS A 740 -1.14 20.02 1.10
C LYS A 740 -0.71 18.88 0.15
N ALA A 741 -1.59 18.52 -0.78
CA ALA A 741 -1.26 17.63 -1.89
C ALA A 741 -0.55 18.43 -2.98
N CYS A 742 0.03 17.73 -3.96
CA CYS A 742 0.67 18.34 -5.12
C CYS A 742 1.85 19.26 -4.76
N GLN A 743 2.76 18.79 -3.91
CA GLN A 743 3.94 19.57 -3.49
C GLN A 743 5.16 19.42 -4.41
N LEU A 744 5.14 18.46 -5.32
CA LEU A 744 6.21 18.18 -6.29
C LEU A 744 5.74 18.32 -7.75
N ASN A 745 4.47 17.98 -8.03
CA ASN A 745 3.93 17.91 -9.39
C ASN A 745 2.74 18.86 -9.62
N ALA A 746 2.45 19.16 -10.89
CA ALA A 746 1.22 19.85 -11.33
C ALA A 746 0.23 18.86 -12.00
N ASP A 747 -0.98 19.33 -12.35
CA ASP A 747 -2.05 18.49 -12.96
C ASP A 747 -2.50 17.34 -12.03
N CYS A 748 -2.67 17.69 -10.76
CA CYS A 748 -2.97 16.74 -9.69
C CYS A 748 -3.96 17.31 -8.67
N GLY A 749 -4.70 16.43 -8.00
CA GLY A 749 -5.74 16.82 -7.04
C GLY A 749 -5.57 16.21 -5.67
N ALA A 750 -6.17 16.85 -4.66
CA ALA A 750 -6.29 16.30 -3.32
C ALA A 750 -6.99 14.92 -3.37
N LEU A 751 -8.08 14.85 -4.12
CA LEU A 751 -8.74 13.62 -4.54
C LEU A 751 -8.90 13.62 -6.06
N LYS A 752 -8.27 12.66 -6.74
CA LYS A 752 -8.38 12.46 -8.19
C LYS A 752 -9.20 11.20 -8.49
N ILE A 753 -10.13 11.32 -9.42
CA ILE A 753 -10.86 10.20 -10.01
C ILE A 753 -10.53 10.20 -11.49
N GLY A 754 -10.04 9.08 -12.01
CA GLY A 754 -9.70 9.02 -13.42
C GLY A 754 -9.91 7.69 -14.09
N GLY A 755 -9.76 7.70 -15.40
CA GLY A 755 -10.15 6.58 -16.23
C GLY A 755 -9.69 6.69 -17.67
N SER A 756 -10.04 5.67 -18.46
CA SER A 756 -9.79 5.67 -19.89
C SER A 756 -10.99 5.09 -20.64
N PRO A 757 -11.61 5.84 -21.57
CA PRO A 757 -12.70 5.31 -22.39
C PRO A 757 -12.19 4.25 -23.39
N PRO A 758 -13.11 3.42 -23.92
CA PRO A 758 -14.53 3.35 -23.52
C PRO A 758 -14.73 2.59 -22.21
N HIS A 759 -13.78 1.75 -21.80
CA HIS A 759 -14.08 0.70 -20.83
C HIS A 759 -13.82 1.01 -19.35
N LYS A 760 -13.17 2.14 -19.04
CA LYS A 760 -12.61 2.37 -17.70
C LYS A 760 -12.88 3.75 -17.12
N HIS A 761 -14.01 4.40 -17.45
CA HIS A 761 -14.19 5.82 -17.14
C HIS A 761 -15.54 6.21 -16.54
N VAL A 762 -16.58 5.38 -16.62
CA VAL A 762 -17.89 5.66 -16.00
C VAL A 762 -18.04 4.83 -14.74
N PHE A 763 -18.15 5.48 -13.58
CA PHE A 763 -18.29 4.84 -12.28
C PHE A 763 -19.77 4.62 -11.94
N ARG A 764 -20.02 3.57 -11.15
CA ARG A 764 -21.35 3.27 -10.59
C ARG A 764 -21.30 3.48 -9.08
N ASP A 765 -22.34 4.09 -8.55
CA ASP A 765 -22.57 4.20 -7.11
C ASP A 765 -21.38 4.80 -6.35
N PHE A 766 -20.92 5.97 -6.81
CA PHE A 766 -19.80 6.68 -6.20
C PHE A 766 -20.30 7.95 -5.49
N LEU A 767 -20.28 7.93 -4.15
CA LEU A 767 -20.64 9.07 -3.31
C LEU A 767 -19.40 9.67 -2.61
N ILE A 768 -19.23 10.98 -2.76
CA ILE A 768 -18.21 11.80 -2.10
C ILE A 768 -18.94 12.81 -1.22
N THR A 769 -18.86 12.69 0.11
CA THR A 769 -19.66 13.53 1.01
C THR A 769 -18.96 13.97 2.31
N GLY A 770 -19.17 15.20 2.75
CA GLY A 770 -18.63 15.70 4.02
C GLY A 770 -17.12 15.93 4.05
N ASN A 771 -16.43 15.87 2.91
CA ASN A 771 -14.97 15.99 2.86
C ASN A 771 -14.50 17.45 2.79
N ILE A 772 -13.25 17.67 3.20
CA ILE A 772 -12.53 18.94 3.07
C ILE A 772 -11.36 18.74 2.10
N PHE A 773 -11.28 19.59 1.06
CA PHE A 773 -10.16 19.66 0.13
C PHE A 773 -9.52 21.06 0.22
N ARG A 774 -8.31 21.18 0.75
CA ARG A 774 -7.70 22.50 0.92
C ARG A 774 -6.21 22.56 0.65
N ASN A 775 -5.71 23.76 0.36
CA ASN A 775 -4.27 24.02 0.26
C ASN A 775 -3.56 23.05 -0.72
N THR A 776 -4.20 22.76 -1.85
CA THR A 776 -3.58 21.95 -2.92
C THR A 776 -2.85 22.88 -3.88
N TYR A 777 -1.53 22.76 -3.96
CA TYR A 777 -0.67 23.76 -4.62
C TYR A 777 -0.44 23.48 -6.10
N GLY A 778 0.18 22.35 -6.44
CA GLY A 778 0.45 21.99 -7.83
C GLY A 778 1.43 22.90 -8.56
N TRP A 779 2.36 23.51 -7.83
CA TRP A 779 3.40 24.36 -8.42
C TRP A 779 4.47 23.52 -9.11
N THR A 780 4.85 23.91 -10.33
CA THR A 780 6.09 23.45 -10.93
C THR A 780 6.85 24.58 -11.59
N TYR A 781 8.18 24.56 -11.43
CA TYR A 781 9.09 25.50 -12.09
C TYR A 781 8.79 25.66 -13.59
N VAL A 782 8.63 24.55 -14.31
CA VAL A 782 8.42 24.59 -15.76
C VAL A 782 7.04 25.19 -16.12
N SER A 783 5.99 24.90 -15.36
CA SER A 783 4.66 25.49 -15.61
C SER A 783 4.67 26.99 -15.35
N GLU A 784 5.34 27.43 -14.28
CA GLU A 784 5.50 28.85 -13.96
C GLU A 784 6.31 29.57 -15.05
N LYS A 785 7.48 29.03 -15.42
CA LYS A 785 8.39 29.68 -16.37
C LYS A 785 7.86 29.72 -17.79
N ARG A 786 7.09 28.71 -18.21
CA ARG A 786 6.46 28.69 -19.54
C ARG A 786 5.16 29.50 -19.61
N GLY A 787 4.58 29.90 -18.46
CA GLY A 787 3.26 30.53 -18.41
C GLY A 787 2.16 29.62 -18.97
N LEU A 788 2.23 28.32 -18.67
CA LEU A 788 1.33 27.32 -19.22
C LEU A 788 -0.07 27.36 -18.58
N ARG A 789 -0.92 26.42 -19.01
CA ARG A 789 -2.39 26.24 -18.86
C ARG A 789 -3.05 26.65 -17.54
N TRP A 790 -2.31 26.83 -16.44
CA TRP A 790 -2.84 26.97 -15.09
C TRP A 790 -2.68 28.39 -14.54
N ALA A 791 -3.78 28.94 -14.01
CA ALA A 791 -3.92 30.27 -13.42
C ALA A 791 -3.54 31.49 -14.29
N GLY A 792 -3.10 31.31 -15.54
CA GLY A 792 -2.74 32.39 -16.46
C GLY A 792 -1.43 33.11 -16.08
N THR A 793 -0.92 33.96 -16.96
CA THR A 793 0.38 34.65 -16.77
C THR A 793 0.33 35.81 -15.77
N ASP A 794 -0.87 36.31 -15.50
CA ASP A 794 -1.08 37.55 -14.74
C ASP A 794 -1.48 37.30 -13.27
N SER A 795 -1.90 36.07 -12.91
CA SER A 795 -2.20 35.68 -11.52
C SER A 795 -0.92 35.45 -10.71
N ASP A 796 -0.99 35.74 -9.40
CA ASP A 796 0.06 35.35 -8.44
C ASP A 796 0.18 33.83 -8.28
N ARG A 797 -0.79 33.05 -8.82
CA ARG A 797 -0.83 31.59 -8.80
C ARG A 797 -0.37 30.94 -10.11
N LYS A 798 0.29 31.69 -10.99
CA LYS A 798 0.82 31.22 -12.28
C LYS A 798 1.60 29.90 -12.14
N GLY A 799 1.33 28.95 -13.03
CA GLY A 799 2.02 27.66 -13.04
C GLY A 799 1.62 26.70 -11.91
N MET A 800 0.56 27.01 -11.17
CA MET A 800 0.05 26.16 -10.10
C MET A 800 -1.21 25.42 -10.57
N GLY A 801 -1.08 24.13 -10.86
CA GLY A 801 -2.14 23.24 -11.35
C GLY A 801 -2.71 22.31 -10.25
N GLY A 802 -2.93 22.85 -9.04
CA GLY A 802 -3.46 22.12 -7.90
C GLY A 802 -4.99 22.15 -7.82
N PHE A 803 -5.61 20.97 -7.69
CA PHE A 803 -7.06 20.80 -7.69
C PHE A 803 -7.59 20.27 -6.35
N GLY A 804 -8.80 20.66 -5.93
CA GLY A 804 -9.47 20.05 -4.78
C GLY A 804 -9.97 18.63 -5.10
N LEU A 805 -11.20 18.55 -5.65
CA LEU A 805 -11.76 17.33 -6.23
C LEU A 805 -11.58 17.38 -7.76
N TYR A 806 -10.81 16.44 -8.30
CA TYR A 806 -10.46 16.40 -9.72
C TYR A 806 -10.98 15.11 -10.39
N THR A 807 -11.97 15.25 -11.25
CA THR A 807 -12.41 14.18 -12.16
C THR A 807 -11.71 14.36 -13.52
N ASP A 808 -10.90 13.38 -13.92
CA ASP A 808 -10.00 13.44 -15.08
C ASP A 808 -10.23 12.22 -15.99
N TYR A 809 -10.86 12.41 -17.15
CA TYR A 809 -11.34 11.34 -18.02
C TYR A 809 -12.29 10.37 -17.28
N ALA A 810 -13.20 10.89 -16.45
CA ALA A 810 -14.13 10.08 -15.68
C ALA A 810 -15.51 10.74 -15.48
N SER A 811 -16.53 9.93 -15.18
CA SER A 811 -17.91 10.35 -14.85
C SER A 811 -18.60 9.34 -13.92
N GLY A 812 -19.85 9.60 -13.53
CA GLY A 812 -20.63 8.74 -12.62
C GLY A 812 -20.46 9.09 -11.14
N ILE A 813 -20.26 10.39 -10.84
CA ILE A 813 -19.82 10.90 -9.55
C ILE A 813 -20.90 11.78 -8.91
N HIS A 814 -21.15 11.53 -7.62
CA HIS A 814 -22.00 12.36 -6.77
C HIS A 814 -21.16 13.02 -5.67
N ALA A 815 -21.06 14.35 -5.70
CA ALA A 815 -20.39 15.16 -4.69
C ALA A 815 -21.40 15.97 -3.89
N TYR A 816 -21.53 15.65 -2.60
CA TYR A 816 -22.55 16.21 -1.72
C TYR A 816 -21.95 16.79 -0.43
N ARG A 817 -22.23 18.05 -0.08
CA ARG A 817 -21.79 18.64 1.21
C ARG A 817 -20.28 18.59 1.48
N ASN A 818 -19.47 18.79 0.45
CA ASN A 818 -18.03 18.92 0.61
C ASN A 818 -17.62 20.39 0.68
N ILE A 819 -16.45 20.65 1.25
CA ILE A 819 -15.80 21.97 1.28
C ILE A 819 -14.52 21.88 0.47
N ALA A 820 -14.36 22.79 -0.48
CA ALA A 820 -13.11 23.00 -1.18
C ALA A 820 -12.67 24.46 -0.99
N TYR A 821 -11.50 24.65 -0.39
CA TYR A 821 -11.02 25.94 0.08
C TYR A 821 -9.55 26.14 -0.27
N ASN A 822 -9.21 27.30 -0.82
CA ASN A 822 -7.82 27.71 -1.00
C ASN A 822 -6.97 26.69 -1.79
N ASN A 823 -7.56 26.08 -2.82
CA ASN A 823 -6.82 25.28 -3.78
C ASN A 823 -6.27 26.21 -4.85
N ALA A 824 -5.06 25.94 -5.34
CA ALA A 824 -4.36 26.86 -6.23
C ALA A 824 -5.19 27.21 -7.45
N TYR A 825 -5.72 26.19 -8.13
CA TYR A 825 -6.34 26.35 -9.43
C TYR A 825 -7.86 26.18 -9.38
N VAL A 826 -8.38 24.97 -9.15
CA VAL A 826 -9.83 24.72 -9.15
C VAL A 826 -10.24 23.93 -7.91
N ASN A 827 -11.36 24.33 -7.32
CA ASN A 827 -11.97 23.58 -6.23
C ASN A 827 -12.61 22.26 -6.70
N TYR A 828 -13.50 22.34 -7.69
CA TYR A 828 -14.16 21.18 -8.29
C TYR A 828 -13.91 21.17 -9.80
N SER A 829 -13.14 20.19 -10.27
CA SER A 829 -12.72 20.09 -11.67
C SER A 829 -13.27 18.84 -12.33
N MET A 830 -13.80 19.00 -13.54
CA MET A 830 -14.21 17.93 -14.45
C MET A 830 -13.51 18.15 -15.79
N TYR A 831 -12.65 17.23 -16.19
CA TYR A 831 -11.95 17.30 -17.47
C TYR A 831 -12.15 16.01 -18.26
N GLY A 832 -12.64 16.13 -19.50
CA GLY A 832 -12.75 15.03 -20.47
C GLY A 832 -13.74 13.92 -20.09
N TYR A 833 -14.68 13.59 -20.97
CA TYR A 833 -15.62 12.47 -20.81
C TYR A 833 -16.48 12.50 -19.52
N TRP A 834 -16.51 13.62 -18.82
CA TRP A 834 -17.38 13.84 -17.66
C TRP A 834 -18.87 13.82 -18.06
N ARG A 835 -19.17 14.03 -19.35
CA ARG A 835 -20.52 13.96 -19.92
C ARG A 835 -21.07 12.53 -20.03
N ASN A 836 -20.22 11.50 -19.95
CA ASN A 836 -20.60 10.12 -20.26
C ASN A 836 -21.42 9.41 -19.16
N GLY A 837 -21.59 10.04 -18.01
CA GLY A 837 -22.33 9.55 -16.85
C GLY A 837 -22.84 10.67 -15.96
N ASP A 838 -23.37 10.30 -14.79
CA ASP A 838 -23.86 11.27 -13.79
C ASP A 838 -22.72 12.17 -13.29
N MET A 839 -22.97 13.47 -13.18
CA MET A 839 -22.13 14.44 -12.47
C MET A 839 -23.05 15.28 -11.58
N VAL A 840 -23.21 14.89 -10.32
CA VAL A 840 -24.21 15.48 -9.40
C VAL A 840 -23.51 16.16 -8.23
N TYR A 841 -23.47 17.50 -8.25
CA TYR A 841 -22.78 18.36 -7.30
C TYR A 841 -23.79 19.21 -6.53
N TYR A 842 -24.09 18.80 -5.30
CA TYR A 842 -25.10 19.42 -4.45
C TYR A 842 -24.55 19.89 -3.11
N ASN A 843 -24.96 21.08 -2.67
CA ASN A 843 -24.73 21.56 -1.31
C ASN A 843 -23.25 21.67 -0.93
N ASN A 844 -22.35 21.88 -1.90
CA ASN A 844 -20.92 22.04 -1.65
C ASN A 844 -20.53 23.50 -1.46
N VAL A 845 -19.39 23.73 -0.81
CA VAL A 845 -18.74 25.04 -0.71
C VAL A 845 -17.49 25.04 -1.59
N ALA A 846 -17.37 26.04 -2.47
CA ALA A 846 -16.19 26.36 -3.25
C ALA A 846 -15.74 27.78 -2.86
N ALA A 847 -14.58 27.90 -2.22
CA ALA A 847 -14.05 29.18 -1.75
C ALA A 847 -12.56 29.39 -2.07
N ASN A 848 -12.17 30.65 -2.30
CA ASN A 848 -10.78 31.16 -2.32
C ASN A 848 -9.79 30.49 -3.31
N SER A 849 -10.27 30.08 -4.49
CA SER A 849 -9.47 29.46 -5.57
C SER A 849 -9.44 30.31 -6.84
N VAL A 850 -8.60 30.02 -7.84
CA VAL A 850 -8.72 30.72 -9.14
C VAL A 850 -10.09 30.49 -9.76
N TYR A 851 -10.56 29.25 -9.72
CA TYR A 851 -11.90 28.85 -10.15
C TYR A 851 -12.63 28.05 -9.07
N GLY A 852 -13.93 28.27 -8.95
CA GLY A 852 -14.80 27.42 -8.12
C GLY A 852 -15.05 26.07 -8.78
N PHE A 853 -15.73 26.11 -9.92
CA PHE A 853 -16.00 24.95 -10.76
C PHE A 853 -15.35 25.14 -12.13
N SER A 854 -14.70 24.09 -12.64
CA SER A 854 -14.22 24.04 -14.02
C SER A 854 -14.68 22.76 -14.68
N MET A 855 -15.43 22.88 -15.77
CA MET A 855 -15.95 21.77 -16.57
C MET A 855 -15.41 21.92 -17.97
N SER A 856 -14.39 21.14 -18.35
CA SER A 856 -13.70 21.26 -19.63
C SER A 856 -13.79 19.98 -20.45
N GLN A 857 -13.86 20.14 -21.76
CA GLN A 857 -14.10 19.08 -22.73
C GLN A 857 -12.82 18.76 -23.51
N ASN A 858 -12.64 17.49 -23.87
CA ASN A 858 -11.64 17.07 -24.85
C ASN A 858 -12.26 17.12 -26.26
N THR A 859 -11.48 17.37 -27.31
CA THR A 859 -11.94 17.41 -28.71
C THR A 859 -12.60 16.13 -29.21
N ASN A 860 -12.48 15.03 -28.46
CA ASN A 860 -13.05 13.73 -28.82
C ASN A 860 -14.34 13.39 -28.04
N ASP A 861 -14.87 14.32 -27.24
CA ASP A 861 -16.00 14.11 -26.34
C ASP A 861 -17.27 14.80 -26.88
N GLU A 862 -17.71 14.48 -28.10
CA GLU A 862 -18.76 15.22 -28.86
C GLU A 862 -20.22 14.87 -28.47
N VAL A 863 -20.47 14.47 -27.21
CA VAL A 863 -21.78 13.99 -26.75
C VAL A 863 -22.45 14.96 -25.79
N ASP A 864 -23.79 15.05 -25.84
CA ASP A 864 -24.55 15.74 -24.81
C ASP A 864 -24.32 15.06 -23.45
N ALA A 865 -24.37 15.85 -22.37
CA ALA A 865 -24.27 15.29 -21.02
C ALA A 865 -25.38 14.26 -20.79
N ILE A 866 -25.07 13.14 -20.15
CA ILE A 866 -26.09 12.21 -19.68
C ILE A 866 -26.91 12.88 -18.58
N ASN A 867 -26.21 13.46 -17.60
CA ASN A 867 -26.81 14.15 -16.47
C ASN A 867 -25.75 14.94 -15.69
N ALA A 868 -25.69 16.26 -15.86
CA ALA A 868 -24.78 17.11 -15.10
C ALA A 868 -25.54 18.19 -14.33
N GLN A 869 -25.43 18.17 -13.00
CA GLN A 869 -26.17 19.04 -12.10
C GLN A 869 -25.20 19.69 -11.12
N VAL A 870 -25.14 21.01 -11.10
CA VAL A 870 -24.42 21.82 -10.10
C VAL A 870 -25.45 22.70 -9.43
N VAL A 871 -25.96 22.28 -8.27
CA VAL A 871 -27.15 22.86 -7.65
C VAL A 871 -26.94 23.16 -6.18
N ASN A 872 -27.41 24.32 -5.73
CA ASN A 872 -27.39 24.75 -4.32
C ASN A 872 -25.99 24.75 -3.69
N ASN A 873 -24.97 25.17 -4.44
CA ASN A 873 -23.59 25.31 -3.95
C ASN A 873 -23.31 26.77 -3.55
N ILE A 874 -22.43 26.98 -2.58
CA ILE A 874 -21.86 28.30 -2.25
C ILE A 874 -20.56 28.46 -3.05
N ILE A 875 -20.52 29.45 -3.95
CA ILE A 875 -19.40 29.71 -4.86
C ILE A 875 -18.88 31.12 -4.62
N ILE A 876 -17.75 31.23 -3.92
CA ILE A 876 -17.34 32.47 -3.28
C ILE A 876 -15.85 32.80 -3.42
N ASN A 877 -15.57 34.08 -3.64
CA ASN A 877 -14.25 34.69 -3.53
C ASN A 877 -13.17 34.11 -4.47
N HIS A 878 -13.54 33.79 -5.70
CA HIS A 878 -12.59 33.29 -6.70
C HIS A 878 -11.85 34.43 -7.41
N GLU A 879 -10.55 34.30 -7.64
CA GLU A 879 -9.76 35.33 -8.38
C GLU A 879 -10.24 35.43 -9.84
N GLY A 880 -10.45 34.28 -10.48
CA GLY A 880 -10.95 34.18 -11.85
C GLY A 880 -12.46 34.14 -11.90
N ARG A 881 -13.04 32.94 -11.77
CA ARG A 881 -14.50 32.76 -11.90
C ARG A 881 -15.10 31.80 -10.90
N GLY A 882 -16.38 32.01 -10.63
CA GLY A 882 -17.18 31.00 -9.94
C GLY A 882 -17.29 29.72 -10.75
N VAL A 883 -17.69 29.82 -12.02
CA VAL A 883 -17.86 28.68 -12.93
C VAL A 883 -17.18 28.94 -14.28
N LEU A 884 -16.39 27.97 -14.74
CA LEU A 884 -15.84 27.92 -16.09
C LEU A 884 -16.37 26.66 -16.79
N LEU A 885 -17.20 26.85 -17.83
CA LEU A 885 -17.72 25.76 -18.65
C LEU A 885 -17.11 25.83 -20.06
N GLY A 886 -16.40 24.78 -20.44
CA GLY A 886 -15.91 24.54 -21.79
C GLY A 886 -16.89 23.66 -22.57
N ASP A 887 -17.41 24.19 -23.66
CA ASP A 887 -18.33 23.51 -24.57
C ASP A 887 -17.91 23.79 -26.01
N ILE A 888 -17.11 22.89 -26.58
CA ILE A 888 -16.58 23.10 -27.92
C ILE A 888 -17.64 22.91 -29.03
N ASP A 889 -18.77 22.26 -28.72
CA ASP A 889 -19.73 21.84 -29.76
C ASP A 889 -21.11 22.50 -29.63
N GLY A 890 -21.34 23.35 -28.62
CA GLY A 890 -22.63 23.98 -28.38
C GLY A 890 -23.64 23.05 -27.71
N GLN A 891 -23.17 21.97 -27.08
CA GLN A 891 -23.95 20.90 -26.49
C GLN A 891 -24.13 21.15 -24.99
N LEU A 892 -25.18 21.92 -24.70
CA LEU A 892 -25.54 22.34 -23.35
C LEU A 892 -26.79 21.63 -22.81
N ASP A 893 -27.32 20.67 -23.55
CA ASP A 893 -28.45 19.86 -23.11
C ASP A 893 -28.03 19.00 -21.89
N HIS A 894 -28.97 18.82 -20.96
CA HIS A 894 -28.78 18.04 -19.73
C HIS A 894 -27.66 18.52 -18.78
N ILE A 895 -27.29 19.79 -18.91
CA ILE A 895 -26.48 20.52 -17.94
C ILE A 895 -27.39 21.49 -17.18
N TRP A 896 -27.41 21.39 -15.86
CA TRP A 896 -28.25 22.18 -14.99
C TRP A 896 -27.43 22.90 -13.92
N PHE A 897 -27.47 24.22 -13.97
CA PHE A 897 -27.07 25.08 -12.86
C PHE A 897 -28.33 25.76 -12.31
N ASP A 898 -28.58 25.63 -11.01
CA ASP A 898 -29.68 26.34 -10.35
C ASP A 898 -29.45 26.46 -8.84
N HIS A 899 -30.11 27.43 -8.22
CA HIS A 899 -30.04 27.69 -6.77
C HIS A 899 -28.62 27.94 -6.22
N ASN A 900 -27.60 28.16 -7.06
CA ASN A 900 -26.26 28.41 -6.53
C ASN A 900 -26.16 29.85 -6.00
N LEU A 901 -25.38 30.03 -4.93
CA LEU A 901 -25.07 31.33 -4.36
C LEU A 901 -23.70 31.79 -4.87
N TYR A 902 -23.68 32.95 -5.54
CA TYR A 902 -22.46 33.56 -6.04
C TYR A 902 -22.09 34.81 -5.26
N PHE A 903 -20.83 34.92 -4.83
CA PHE A 903 -20.37 36.14 -4.17
C PHE A 903 -18.87 36.41 -4.36
N ASN A 904 -18.51 37.67 -4.62
CA ASN A 904 -17.13 38.13 -4.76
C ASN A 904 -16.24 37.34 -5.74
N ASN A 905 -16.82 36.70 -6.77
CA ASN A 905 -16.06 36.01 -7.81
C ASN A 905 -15.54 37.02 -8.84
N GLY A 906 -14.29 36.85 -9.26
CA GLY A 906 -13.56 37.85 -10.03
C GLY A 906 -13.17 39.08 -9.22
N TRP A 907 -12.79 38.89 -7.94
CA TRP A 907 -12.50 40.00 -7.01
C TRP A 907 -11.30 40.85 -7.46
N ARG A 908 -10.37 40.29 -8.23
CA ARG A 908 -9.21 41.00 -8.78
C ARG A 908 -9.46 41.36 -10.25
N THR A 909 -9.40 42.65 -10.56
CA THR A 909 -9.57 43.10 -11.95
C THR A 909 -8.30 42.86 -12.77
N ASP A 910 -8.45 42.70 -14.09
CA ASP A 910 -7.33 42.62 -15.04
C ASP A 910 -6.37 43.82 -14.93
N GLU A 911 -6.91 45.03 -14.68
CA GLU A 911 -6.10 46.24 -14.48
C GLU A 911 -5.24 46.18 -13.21
N ASP A 912 -5.66 45.38 -12.21
CA ASP A 912 -4.96 45.16 -10.95
C ASP A 912 -4.10 43.87 -10.97
N GLY A 913 -3.90 43.26 -12.15
CA GLY A 913 -3.16 42.00 -12.32
C GLY A 913 -3.99 40.75 -11.96
N GLY A 914 -5.31 40.84 -12.07
CA GLY A 914 -6.19 39.68 -12.03
C GLY A 914 -6.40 39.06 -13.41
N LEU A 915 -7.24 38.03 -13.49
CA LEU A 915 -7.50 37.35 -14.76
C LEU A 915 -8.38 38.18 -15.71
N TRP A 916 -7.99 38.21 -16.98
CA TRP A 916 -8.78 38.85 -18.02
C TRP A 916 -10.22 38.30 -18.06
N LYS A 917 -11.18 39.22 -18.05
CA LYS A 917 -12.63 38.96 -18.04
C LYS A 917 -13.20 38.25 -16.80
N ALA A 918 -12.50 38.18 -15.66
CA ALA A 918 -12.98 37.57 -14.42
C ALA A 918 -14.43 37.92 -14.02
N GLY A 919 -15.13 37.05 -13.28
CA GLY A 919 -16.53 37.27 -12.87
C GLY A 919 -17.28 36.02 -12.42
N THR A 920 -18.62 36.01 -12.55
CA THR A 920 -19.44 34.88 -12.07
C THR A 920 -19.25 33.61 -12.88
N MET A 921 -19.45 33.67 -14.21
CA MET A 921 -19.44 32.50 -15.08
C MET A 921 -18.82 32.80 -16.45
N ALA A 922 -18.21 31.80 -17.09
CA ALA A 922 -17.93 31.82 -18.51
C ALA A 922 -18.31 30.51 -19.19
N VAL A 923 -18.79 30.63 -20.42
CA VAL A 923 -19.13 29.49 -21.29
C VAL A 923 -18.33 29.64 -22.57
N SER A 924 -17.34 28.77 -22.77
CA SER A 924 -16.46 28.78 -23.93
C SER A 924 -17.02 27.92 -25.04
N GLY A 925 -17.56 28.53 -26.10
CA GLY A 925 -18.07 27.86 -27.30
C GLY A 925 -16.96 27.51 -28.30
N GLY A 926 -16.94 26.31 -28.90
CA GLY A 926 -15.87 25.90 -29.83
C GLY A 926 -15.93 26.50 -31.25
N SER A 927 -16.87 27.41 -31.52
CA SER A 927 -16.76 28.37 -32.64
C SER A 927 -16.35 29.77 -32.16
N SER A 928 -15.23 29.84 -31.44
CA SER A 928 -14.44 31.06 -31.16
C SER A 928 -15.09 32.21 -30.38
N THR A 929 -16.27 32.04 -29.79
CA THR A 929 -16.87 33.05 -28.92
C THR A 929 -17.12 32.46 -27.54
N THR A 930 -16.30 32.88 -26.57
CA THR A 930 -16.56 32.67 -25.15
C THR A 930 -17.56 33.72 -24.68
N ASN A 931 -18.67 33.28 -24.10
CA ASN A 931 -19.64 34.14 -23.43
C ASN A 931 -19.18 34.35 -21.99
N TYR A 932 -19.11 35.61 -21.59
CA TYR A 932 -18.66 36.03 -20.26
C TYR A 932 -19.84 36.65 -19.52
N TYR A 933 -20.12 36.14 -18.33
CA TYR A 933 -21.17 36.62 -17.45
C TYR A 933 -20.56 37.17 -16.17
N ASP A 934 -20.48 38.49 -16.09
CA ASP A 934 -19.87 39.19 -14.95
C ASP A 934 -20.79 39.19 -13.71
N SER A 935 -22.05 38.78 -13.84
CA SER A 935 -23.06 38.78 -12.77
C SER A 935 -24.10 37.68 -12.96
N LEU A 936 -24.79 37.32 -11.87
CA LEU A 936 -25.91 36.38 -11.88
C LEU A 936 -27.05 36.86 -12.79
N GLU A 937 -27.36 38.16 -12.80
CA GLU A 937 -28.42 38.71 -13.64
C GLU A 937 -28.14 38.51 -15.13
N ALA A 938 -26.87 38.54 -15.54
CA ALA A 938 -26.47 38.26 -16.92
C ALA A 938 -26.68 36.77 -17.27
N ILE A 939 -26.35 35.86 -16.34
CA ILE A 939 -26.62 34.42 -16.51
C ILE A 939 -28.12 34.19 -16.71
N GLN A 940 -28.95 34.74 -15.83
CA GLN A 940 -30.41 34.58 -15.88
C GLN A 940 -31.06 35.20 -17.13
N ALA A 941 -30.47 36.25 -17.69
CA ALA A 941 -30.99 36.92 -18.87
C ALA A 941 -30.70 36.15 -20.17
N ASP A 942 -29.53 35.52 -20.25
CA ASP A 942 -28.98 34.99 -21.50
C ASP A 942 -28.85 33.46 -21.53
N THR A 943 -29.15 32.78 -20.42
CA THR A 943 -29.09 31.31 -20.30
C THR A 943 -30.38 30.76 -19.66
N PRO A 944 -30.67 29.45 -19.80
CA PRO A 944 -31.78 28.82 -19.07
C PRO A 944 -31.45 28.49 -17.60
N TRP A 945 -30.27 28.88 -17.11
CA TRP A 945 -29.75 28.50 -15.82
C TRP A 945 -29.99 29.54 -14.74
N GLU A 946 -29.82 29.11 -13.48
CA GLU A 946 -29.88 29.96 -12.29
C GLU A 946 -31.18 30.74 -12.12
N ALA A 947 -32.31 30.17 -12.58
CA ALA A 947 -33.63 30.77 -12.42
C ALA A 947 -33.95 31.10 -10.95
N HIS A 948 -33.36 30.35 -10.01
CA HIS A 948 -33.50 30.51 -8.56
C HIS A 948 -32.17 30.81 -7.86
N GLY A 949 -31.08 31.02 -8.61
CA GLY A 949 -29.78 31.39 -8.06
C GLY A 949 -29.83 32.69 -7.26
N GLN A 950 -28.87 32.87 -6.35
CA GLN A 950 -28.77 34.03 -5.47
C GLN A 950 -27.40 34.70 -5.57
N THR A 951 -27.34 35.98 -5.19
CA THR A 951 -26.09 36.74 -5.09
C THR A 951 -26.04 37.51 -3.77
N GLY A 952 -24.91 37.45 -3.08
CA GLY A 952 -24.69 38.14 -1.81
C GLY A 952 -23.85 37.35 -0.82
N ASP A 953 -23.44 38.02 0.25
CA ASP A 953 -22.59 37.43 1.28
C ASP A 953 -23.30 36.26 2.00
N PRO A 954 -22.74 35.04 1.99
CA PRO A 954 -23.28 33.91 2.73
C PRO A 954 -23.21 34.08 4.25
N LEU A 955 -22.40 35.02 4.77
CA LEU A 955 -22.21 35.24 6.21
C LEU A 955 -21.76 33.95 6.93
N LEU A 956 -20.69 33.35 6.42
CA LEU A 956 -20.04 32.18 7.04
C LEU A 956 -19.42 32.58 8.39
N VAL A 957 -19.33 31.61 9.32
CA VAL A 957 -19.01 31.87 10.74
C VAL A 957 -17.74 32.70 10.96
N ASP A 958 -16.63 32.32 10.32
CA ASP A 958 -15.33 32.97 10.50
C ASP A 958 -14.57 33.03 9.18
N TYR A 959 -15.23 33.58 8.14
CA TYR A 959 -14.64 33.76 6.82
C TYR A 959 -14.35 35.23 6.53
N ASP A 960 -13.08 35.57 6.39
CA ASP A 960 -12.65 36.90 5.95
C ASP A 960 -12.68 36.97 4.41
N LEU A 961 -13.64 37.72 3.87
CA LEU A 961 -13.76 37.97 2.42
C LEU A 961 -12.55 38.67 1.81
N SER A 962 -11.73 39.33 2.62
CA SER A 962 -10.52 40.01 2.15
C SER A 962 -9.28 39.10 2.18
N ASP A 963 -9.39 37.89 2.72
CA ASP A 963 -8.33 36.91 2.66
C ASP A 963 -8.24 36.29 1.25
N HIS A 964 -7.16 36.65 0.58
CA HIS A 964 -6.76 36.13 -0.73
C HIS A 964 -5.35 35.50 -0.66
N GLU A 965 -4.79 35.35 0.54
CA GLU A 965 -3.43 34.87 0.75
C GLU A 965 -3.41 33.35 0.58
N MET A 966 -2.93 32.90 -0.58
CA MET A 966 -2.95 31.48 -0.93
C MET A 966 -2.15 30.59 0.03
N PHE A 967 -1.12 31.14 0.65
CA PHE A 967 -0.23 30.41 1.56
C PHE A 967 -0.57 30.65 3.04
N ASP A 968 -1.74 31.23 3.31
CA ASP A 968 -2.26 31.28 4.66
C ASP A 968 -2.69 29.86 5.09
N ASP A 969 -2.12 29.41 6.22
CA ASP A 969 -2.50 28.15 6.87
C ASP A 969 -3.79 28.31 7.70
N SER A 970 -4.45 29.47 7.65
CA SER A 970 -5.72 29.69 8.30
C SER A 970 -6.81 28.74 7.79
N TRP A 971 -7.61 28.25 8.73
CA TRP A 971 -8.79 27.46 8.44
C TRP A 971 -10.03 28.22 8.89
N PRO A 972 -10.67 28.96 7.97
CA PRO A 972 -11.90 29.66 8.31
C PRO A 972 -13.01 28.65 8.60
N ASP A 973 -13.88 28.99 9.56
CA ASP A 973 -15.09 28.23 9.80
C ASP A 973 -16.13 28.57 8.72
N LEU A 974 -16.19 27.71 7.69
CA LEU A 974 -17.06 27.86 6.53
C LEU A 974 -18.49 27.33 6.78
N ARG A 975 -18.89 27.10 8.04
CA ARG A 975 -20.28 26.78 8.37
C ARG A 975 -21.19 27.99 8.16
N ILE A 976 -22.45 27.75 7.81
CA ILE A 976 -23.45 28.80 7.72
C ILE A 976 -24.12 29.01 9.09
N THR A 977 -24.74 30.16 9.30
CA THR A 977 -25.40 30.52 10.56
C THR A 977 -26.87 30.87 10.34
N ALA A 978 -27.62 31.11 11.42
CA ALA A 978 -28.97 31.68 11.33
C ALA A 978 -29.04 33.03 10.58
N GLU A 979 -27.90 33.71 10.40
CA GLU A 979 -27.79 34.97 9.66
C GLU A 979 -27.58 34.75 8.15
N SER A 980 -27.19 33.54 7.72
CA SER A 980 -26.95 33.14 6.33
C SER A 980 -28.23 32.96 5.50
N LEU A 981 -29.10 33.98 5.49
CA LEU A 981 -30.43 33.96 4.87
C LEU A 981 -30.40 33.68 3.35
N LEU A 982 -29.24 33.83 2.70
CA LEU A 982 -29.03 33.57 1.28
C LEU A 982 -28.51 32.15 0.97
N ALA A 983 -28.20 31.37 2.01
CA ALA A 983 -27.79 29.97 1.90
C ALA A 983 -28.78 29.01 2.58
N LEU A 984 -29.59 29.49 3.53
CA LEU A 984 -30.56 28.70 4.28
C LEU A 984 -31.85 28.39 3.49
N ASP A 985 -32.26 27.13 3.47
CA ASP A 985 -33.58 26.66 2.96
C ASP A 985 -33.87 27.09 1.50
N LEU A 986 -32.85 27.17 0.64
CA LEU A 986 -32.95 27.67 -0.73
C LEU A 986 -32.83 26.60 -1.81
N GLY A 987 -33.02 25.30 -1.52
CA GLY A 987 -32.90 24.22 -2.51
C GLY A 987 -34.22 23.58 -3.01
N GLY A 988 -34.11 22.63 -3.97
CA GLY A 988 -35.20 21.93 -4.71
C GLY A 988 -35.66 20.57 -4.15
N GLU A 989 -35.72 19.44 -4.89
CA GLU A 989 -35.79 18.09 -4.27
C GLU A 989 -34.49 17.33 -4.57
N LEU A 990 -34.07 16.47 -3.64
CA LEU A 990 -32.87 15.61 -3.71
C LEU A 990 -32.97 14.71 -4.94
N PRO A 991 -32.05 14.76 -5.93
CA PRO A 991 -32.21 13.93 -7.11
C PRO A 991 -32.28 12.46 -6.68
N GLU A 992 -33.14 11.69 -7.34
CA GLU A 992 -33.41 10.30 -6.97
C GLU A 992 -32.12 9.47 -6.90
N SER A 993 -31.17 9.74 -7.80
CA SER A 993 -29.86 9.08 -7.80
C SER A 993 -29.08 9.36 -6.51
N LEU A 994 -29.07 10.58 -5.98
CA LEU A 994 -28.40 10.91 -4.72
C LEU A 994 -29.14 10.32 -3.50
N GLN A 995 -30.48 10.39 -3.46
CA GLN A 995 -31.29 9.76 -2.40
C GLN A 995 -31.01 8.24 -2.30
N ARG A 996 -30.89 7.59 -3.45
CA ARG A 996 -30.53 6.17 -3.54
C ARG A 996 -29.15 5.91 -2.96
N LEU A 997 -28.14 6.74 -3.25
CA LEU A 997 -26.79 6.55 -2.69
C LEU A 997 -26.73 6.79 -1.18
N LEU A 998 -27.43 7.81 -0.68
CA LEU A 998 -27.55 8.02 0.78
C LEU A 998 -28.16 6.79 1.47
N THR A 999 -29.17 6.17 0.84
CA THR A 999 -29.77 4.93 1.34
C THR A 999 -28.81 3.74 1.24
N LEU A 1000 -28.14 3.58 0.09
CA LEU A 1000 -27.20 2.49 -0.19
C LEU A 1000 -26.06 2.46 0.83
N PHE A 1001 -25.49 3.63 1.14
CA PHE A 1001 -24.36 3.75 2.05
C PHE A 1001 -24.76 3.97 3.51
N GLU A 1002 -26.06 3.91 3.82
CA GLU A 1002 -26.62 4.11 5.16
C GLU A 1002 -26.21 5.46 5.77
N ILE A 1003 -26.21 6.52 4.97
CA ILE A 1003 -25.86 7.87 5.42
C ILE A 1003 -27.02 8.51 6.16
N ASP A 1004 -26.81 8.83 7.43
CA ASP A 1004 -27.73 9.68 8.18
C ASP A 1004 -27.64 11.12 7.64
N ASP A 1005 -28.72 11.59 7.03
CA ASP A 1005 -28.83 12.90 6.39
C ASP A 1005 -29.84 13.76 7.15
N PRO A 1006 -29.47 14.31 8.33
CA PRO A 1006 -30.40 15.08 9.14
C PRO A 1006 -30.78 16.38 8.41
N GLN A 1007 -32.09 16.59 8.25
CA GLN A 1007 -32.66 17.81 7.69
C GLN A 1007 -33.27 18.69 8.79
N VAL A 1008 -32.99 19.98 8.78
CA VAL A 1008 -33.29 20.89 9.89
C VAL A 1008 -34.62 21.61 9.71
N ASN A 1009 -35.05 21.99 8.50
CA ASN A 1009 -36.35 22.68 8.32
C ASN A 1009 -37.15 22.30 7.06
N GLY A 1010 -36.68 21.34 6.26
CA GLY A 1010 -37.39 20.77 5.12
C GLY A 1010 -37.03 21.45 3.79
N VAL A 1011 -36.79 20.60 2.78
CA VAL A 1011 -36.41 20.94 1.39
C VAL A 1011 -35.07 21.67 1.29
N TRP A 1012 -34.01 20.86 1.47
CA TRP A 1012 -32.56 21.15 1.37
C TRP A 1012 -31.97 22.20 2.27
N ASP A 1013 -31.38 21.65 3.30
CA ASP A 1013 -30.33 22.27 4.06
C ASP A 1013 -28.93 21.77 3.61
N LEU A 1014 -27.88 22.56 3.79
CA LEU A 1014 -26.48 22.12 3.84
C LEU A 1014 -26.19 21.16 5.03
N GLY A 1015 -27.22 20.68 5.75
CA GLY A 1015 -27.13 19.67 6.80
C GLY A 1015 -26.53 20.17 8.11
N THR A 1016 -25.53 19.43 8.58
CA THR A 1016 -24.72 19.79 9.76
C THR A 1016 -24.04 21.16 9.63
N HIS A 1017 -23.87 21.67 8.41
CA HIS A 1017 -23.37 23.02 8.15
C HIS A 1017 -24.42 24.10 8.44
N GLU A 1018 -25.72 23.78 8.39
CA GLU A 1018 -26.79 24.74 8.68
C GLU A 1018 -27.02 24.93 10.17
N TRP A 1019 -27.06 23.83 10.93
CA TRP A 1019 -27.25 23.85 12.37
C TRP A 1019 -26.52 22.68 13.04
N GLY A 1020 -25.19 22.80 13.18
CA GLY A 1020 -24.33 21.87 13.91
C GLY A 1020 -23.85 22.42 15.26
N VAL A 1021 -24.71 22.28 16.28
CA VAL A 1021 -24.49 22.09 17.73
C VAL A 1021 -23.26 22.74 18.43
N PRO A 1022 -23.48 23.53 19.51
CA PRO A 1022 -22.41 23.97 20.44
C PRO A 1022 -21.89 22.84 21.35
N GLU A 1023 -20.56 22.87 21.58
CA GLU A 1023 -19.73 22.11 22.54
C GLU A 1023 -19.48 20.60 22.24
N ASP A 1024 -18.19 20.26 22.08
CA ASP A 1024 -17.55 18.93 22.07
C ASP A 1024 -17.48 18.12 20.75
N VAL A 1025 -17.04 18.74 19.64
CA VAL A 1025 -16.16 18.01 18.70
C VAL A 1025 -14.77 18.03 19.36
N PRO A 1026 -14.08 16.88 19.53
CA PRO A 1026 -12.69 16.92 19.97
C PRO A 1026 -11.95 17.77 18.95
N ALA A 1027 -11.19 18.77 19.40
CA ALA A 1027 -10.14 19.31 18.55
C ALA A 1027 -9.44 18.10 17.93
N ALA A 1028 -9.40 18.04 16.60
CA ALA A 1028 -8.40 17.24 15.91
C ALA A 1028 -7.11 17.46 16.69
N ALA A 1029 -6.44 16.38 17.06
CA ALA A 1029 -5.25 16.46 17.87
C ALA A 1029 -4.30 17.47 17.20
N GLU A 1030 -4.28 18.69 17.72
CA GLU A 1030 -3.06 19.46 17.76
C GLU A 1030 -2.13 18.52 18.51
N SER A 1031 -1.32 17.79 17.75
CA SER A 1031 -0.06 17.28 18.22
C SER A 1031 0.67 18.50 18.78
N SER A 1032 0.43 18.76 20.07
CA SER A 1032 1.36 19.49 20.91
C SER A 1032 2.58 18.60 21.17
N GLY A 1033 3.16 18.07 20.09
CA GLY A 1033 4.59 17.85 19.96
C GLY A 1033 5.07 19.07 19.19
N GLY A 1034 5.67 20.03 19.89
CA GLY A 1034 6.39 21.10 19.22
C GLY A 1034 7.50 20.49 18.39
N CYS A 1035 7.26 20.29 17.10
CA CYS A 1035 8.31 20.31 16.11
C CYS A 1035 8.66 21.79 15.89
N ASP A 1036 9.59 22.29 16.71
CA ASP A 1036 10.36 23.46 16.31
C ASP A 1036 11.08 23.08 15.00
N CYS A 1037 10.57 23.56 13.87
CA CYS A 1037 11.33 23.66 12.63
C CYS A 1037 12.51 24.62 12.88
N ALA A 1038 13.59 24.11 13.49
CA ALA A 1038 14.82 24.84 13.66
C ALA A 1038 15.61 24.78 12.35
N VAL A 1039 15.36 25.77 11.49
CA VAL A 1039 16.34 26.24 10.50
C VAL A 1039 17.62 26.54 11.26
N ALA A 1040 18.70 25.82 10.95
CA ALA A 1040 20.03 26.11 11.49
C ALA A 1040 20.58 27.42 10.89
N PRO A 1041 21.07 28.39 11.69
CA PRO A 1041 21.96 29.42 11.20
C PRO A 1041 23.37 29.21 11.75
N GLY A 1042 24.33 29.15 10.83
CA GLY A 1042 25.76 29.10 11.11
C GLY A 1042 26.30 30.33 11.87
N GLU A 1043 27.45 30.10 12.51
CA GLU A 1043 28.11 30.93 13.52
C GLU A 1043 28.59 32.33 13.06
N HIS A 1044 28.52 33.33 13.96
CA HIS A 1044 29.69 34.01 14.56
C HIS A 1044 29.30 35.33 15.28
N LEU A 1045 29.60 35.43 16.59
CA LEU A 1045 30.42 36.49 17.23
C LEU A 1045 30.24 36.54 18.77
N ALA A 1046 31.31 36.10 19.45
CA ALA A 1046 31.83 36.42 20.79
C ALA A 1046 31.04 37.26 21.85
N SER A 1047 31.10 36.72 23.08
CA SER A 1047 31.34 37.40 24.41
C SER A 1047 30.14 37.82 25.31
N PRO A 1048 30.30 37.89 26.66
CA PRO A 1048 29.52 37.06 27.58
C PRO A 1048 28.90 37.82 28.79
N VAL A 1049 27.73 37.40 29.30
CA VAL A 1049 27.31 37.80 30.67
C VAL A 1049 26.48 36.72 31.40
N ALA A 1050 27.15 36.11 32.38
CA ALA A 1050 26.73 35.65 33.72
C ALA A 1050 25.24 35.41 34.11
N GLY A 1051 25.04 34.29 34.82
CA GLY A 1051 24.13 34.14 35.98
C GLY A 1051 23.19 32.93 35.91
N SER A 1052 23.51 31.77 36.51
CA SER A 1052 23.12 31.36 37.89
C SER A 1052 21.60 31.16 38.05
N LEU A 1053 21.00 30.11 38.65
CA LEU A 1053 21.37 28.89 39.37
C LEU A 1053 20.01 28.35 39.95
N TRP A 1054 19.90 27.04 40.24
CA TRP A 1054 18.83 26.32 41.00
C TRP A 1054 17.54 25.96 40.22
N GLY A 1055 16.97 24.74 40.27
CA GLY A 1055 17.24 23.56 41.09
C GLY A 1055 15.97 23.02 41.77
N GLY A 1056 15.41 21.92 41.23
CA GLY A 1056 14.68 20.83 41.92
C GLY A 1056 13.28 21.08 42.52
N LEU A 1057 12.30 20.22 42.20
CA LEU A 1057 11.87 19.06 43.03
C LEU A 1057 10.54 18.45 42.52
N CYS A 1058 10.48 17.12 42.42
CA CYS A 1058 9.29 16.28 42.17
C CYS A 1058 8.28 16.27 43.33
N LEU A 1059 6.96 16.14 43.03
CA LEU A 1059 6.00 15.26 43.76
C LEU A 1059 4.59 15.20 43.10
N LEU A 1060 4.27 14.02 42.57
CA LEU A 1060 2.99 13.28 42.48
C LEU A 1060 1.70 13.84 43.17
N LEU A 1061 0.59 13.96 42.40
CA LEU A 1061 -0.72 13.24 42.56
C LEU A 1061 -1.94 13.97 41.92
N LEU A 1062 -2.65 13.23 41.06
CA LEU A 1062 -4.11 13.16 40.82
C LEU A 1062 -4.97 14.44 40.60
N GLY A 1063 -5.38 14.60 39.33
CA GLY A 1063 -6.76 14.81 38.86
C GLY A 1063 -7.73 15.76 39.57
N ARG A 1064 -8.04 16.90 38.93
CA ARG A 1064 -9.41 17.29 38.49
C ARG A 1064 -9.44 18.72 37.92
N ARG A 1065 -10.13 18.83 36.78
CA ARG A 1065 -10.54 20.04 36.03
C ARG A 1065 -10.86 21.28 36.89
N ARG A 1066 -10.41 22.47 36.43
CA ARG A 1066 -11.21 23.72 36.39
C ARG A 1066 -10.57 24.82 35.51
N ARG A 1067 -11.29 25.13 34.41
CA ARG A 1067 -11.51 26.42 33.70
C ARG A 1067 -10.53 27.60 33.90
N ARG A 1068 -9.92 28.04 32.78
CA ARG A 1068 -9.79 29.39 32.15
C ARG A 1068 -9.30 30.58 33.02
N PRO A 1069 -8.63 31.62 32.46
CA PRO A 1069 -8.78 32.20 31.13
C PRO A 1069 -7.81 31.68 30.09
#